data_AF-A0AA36NK39-F1
#
_entry.id   AF-A0AA36NK39-F1
#
_cell.length_a   1.000
_cell.length_b   1.000
_cell.length_c   1.000
_cell.angle_alpha   90.00
_cell.angle_beta   90.00
_cell.angle_gamma   90.00
#
_symmetry.space_group_name_H-M   'P 1'
#
loop_
_entity.id
_entity.type
_entity.pdbx_description
1 polymer ?
#
loop_
_entity_poly.entity_id
_entity_poly.type
_entity_poly.pdbx_seq_one_letter_code
_entity_poly.pdbx_strand_id
1 'polypeptide(L)'
;MQGKVLMALTEGGMQYLVAGARASVGMKAGRYMYEVKIIEALNPVESTQGIHGRTPQPRQLVRLGFSAAGSSLVLGESDECAYFDSEGNFGSGKLKKRTSQNFTRDQVITVILNLDPKSSNAYTMSLFREGARIAEPQPIPQCLRDKPLYPHICFRNVTVQVNMGPQVLRSLPFTCRMLQSAAAADVVESKEPGGIFNVMLPVAVPDEGTFDWLDDWLEENPSWVELSDRKLQQWAASSGLAKPKGGSLDKPSFSYGIGTLEDLSLQKVINSIAATIPRNYVVMEVRGNLVAEERAEVLKRFSLPHFKKSAMVVMGKPLEEFKDRLRAKILKEKQSKSDNEWKLKKAQRDQAKQMARRQKELAEMRRKAEESRKKLLEEALKKAGDESKKEEVKAENAEDAKDEPKAEVKEEEVKQEEDDDGMGEEPPKVELTEEELNVEFRPKAAGSDIAPGALSKSIANFTVPEESEGFDAVEFVWEGEAESKEYLKKWIMEAKQTMRIEDLQPSKYFADKVAQWQKLFQDWQAKQKTFKANPPAKKEKKDTDEPERKVLDIFSIEDVDDMGDGEPLYANFAAEDWALLQMRYEFYLLQECFKKDVDDPDRLDIPEVHISFYFTKYFKKTLNPQAFSLKTVNDLVDLIKDTVIISGDPAVLTANMENVDSPEIFVKFTEECRRDRQRRSDAGDETAKLKYAAPSAPAIRPQAPIQSWPQIRPPAGFKAPGKGAAPVGTWKGGKW
;
A
#
# COMPACT_ATOMS: atom_id res chain seq x y z
N MET A 1 -37.65 24.51 12.58
CA MET A 1 -36.62 25.14 11.73
C MET A 1 -36.23 24.17 10.62
N GLN A 2 -37.03 24.10 9.55
CA GLN A 2 -36.86 23.17 8.42
C GLN A 2 -35.54 23.44 7.66
N GLY A 3 -34.48 22.68 7.88
CA GLY A 3 -33.30 22.60 6.98
C GLY A 3 -32.48 23.88 6.71
N LYS A 4 -32.76 24.99 7.41
CA LYS A 4 -32.08 26.28 7.18
C LYS A 4 -30.72 26.41 7.88
N VAL A 5 -30.32 25.45 8.70
CA VAL A 5 -29.03 25.47 9.41
C VAL A 5 -28.32 24.16 9.13
N LEU A 6 -27.07 24.24 8.69
CA LEU A 6 -26.20 23.10 8.42
C LEU A 6 -25.02 23.12 9.39
N MET A 7 -24.78 21.99 10.04
CA MET A 7 -23.69 21.78 11.00
C MET A 7 -23.06 20.41 10.74
N ALA A 8 -21.73 20.35 10.79
CA ALA A 8 -20.98 19.13 10.59
C ALA A 8 -20.81 18.42 11.93
N LEU A 9 -20.72 17.10 11.91
CA LEU A 9 -20.31 16.32 13.08
C LEU A 9 -18.84 16.63 13.39
N THR A 10 -18.53 16.72 14.68
CA THR A 10 -17.18 17.06 15.16
C THR A 10 -16.57 16.00 16.08
N GLU A 11 -17.17 14.82 16.12
CA GLU A 11 -16.72 13.70 16.96
C GLU A 11 -16.01 12.63 16.12
N GLY A 12 -15.17 11.81 16.75
CA GLY A 12 -14.53 10.65 16.12
C GLY A 12 -13.70 10.96 14.88
N GLY A 13 -13.08 12.15 14.79
CA GLY A 13 -12.28 12.56 13.65
C GLY A 13 -13.06 13.26 12.53
N MET A 14 -14.39 13.35 12.63
CA MET A 14 -15.24 14.04 11.65
C MET A 14 -14.90 15.53 11.49
N GLN A 15 -14.30 16.15 12.53
CA GLN A 15 -13.81 17.54 12.48
C GLN A 15 -12.69 17.77 11.44
N TYR A 16 -12.05 16.71 10.95
CA TYR A 16 -11.06 16.79 9.87
C TYR A 16 -11.69 16.66 8.49
N LEU A 17 -12.92 16.16 8.41
CA LEU A 17 -13.62 15.87 7.17
C LEU A 17 -14.52 17.03 6.73
N VAL A 18 -14.66 17.20 5.42
CA VAL A 18 -15.53 18.22 4.82
C VAL A 18 -16.94 17.63 4.66
N ALA A 19 -17.93 18.28 5.25
CA ALA A 19 -19.34 17.98 5.00
C ALA A 19 -19.83 18.70 3.74
N GLY A 20 -20.86 18.16 3.08
CA GLY A 20 -21.45 18.71 1.88
C GLY A 20 -22.97 18.58 1.87
N ALA A 21 -23.65 19.63 1.42
CA ALA A 21 -25.10 19.67 1.25
C ALA A 21 -25.46 20.29 -0.09
N ARG A 22 -26.20 19.54 -0.91
CA ARG A 22 -26.73 19.98 -2.20
C ARG A 22 -28.24 20.20 -2.06
N ALA A 23 -28.74 21.30 -2.60
CA ALA A 23 -30.17 21.57 -2.65
C ALA A 23 -30.88 20.57 -3.57
N SER A 24 -32.16 20.31 -3.30
CA SER A 24 -33.01 19.46 -4.14
C SER A 24 -33.58 20.19 -5.36
N VAL A 25 -33.38 21.51 -5.48
CA VAL A 25 -33.85 22.31 -6.61
C VAL A 25 -32.66 22.85 -7.39
N GLY A 26 -32.55 22.45 -8.66
CA GLY A 26 -31.50 22.85 -9.59
C GLY A 26 -31.98 23.91 -10.57
N MET A 27 -31.09 24.80 -10.97
CA MET A 27 -31.32 25.84 -11.97
C MET A 27 -30.89 25.36 -13.35
N LYS A 28 -31.76 25.47 -14.36
CA LYS A 28 -31.43 25.23 -15.77
C LYS A 28 -31.46 26.49 -16.64
N ALA A 29 -32.05 27.58 -16.14
CA ALA A 29 -32.10 28.87 -16.82
C ALA A 29 -32.23 30.03 -15.82
N GLY A 30 -32.20 31.25 -16.35
CA GLY A 30 -32.46 32.48 -15.60
C GLY A 30 -31.31 32.94 -14.69
N ARG A 31 -31.59 33.94 -13.86
CA ARG A 31 -30.63 34.55 -12.92
C ARG A 31 -31.24 34.58 -11.54
N TYR A 32 -30.68 33.76 -10.64
CA TYR A 32 -31.18 33.59 -9.29
C TYR A 32 -30.04 33.59 -8.27
N MET A 33 -30.40 33.79 -7.01
CA MET A 33 -29.45 33.81 -5.91
C MET A 33 -29.92 33.03 -4.69
N TYR A 34 -28.96 32.64 -3.87
CA TYR A 34 -29.18 32.19 -2.50
C TYR A 34 -28.19 32.89 -1.57
N GLU A 35 -28.50 32.91 -0.28
CA GLU A 35 -27.63 33.50 0.74
C GLU A 35 -27.21 32.46 1.78
N VAL A 36 -26.02 32.66 2.31
CA VAL A 36 -25.47 31.87 3.41
C VAL A 36 -24.91 32.81 4.46
N LYS A 37 -25.33 32.65 5.72
CA LYS A 37 -24.75 33.32 6.87
C LYS A 37 -23.91 32.34 7.67
N ILE A 38 -22.64 32.65 7.89
CA ILE A 38 -21.78 31.85 8.77
C ILE A 38 -22.11 32.27 10.21
N ILE A 39 -22.76 31.41 11.00
CA ILE A 39 -23.22 31.75 12.36
C ILE A 39 -22.12 31.43 13.39
N GLU A 40 -21.43 30.33 13.17
CA GLU A 40 -20.47 29.79 14.14
C GLU A 40 -19.22 29.29 13.43
N ALA A 41 -18.10 29.45 14.12
CA ALA A 41 -16.80 28.98 13.69
C ALA A 41 -16.20 28.15 14.84
N LEU A 42 -16.17 26.84 14.65
CA LEU A 42 -15.70 25.87 15.63
C LEU A 42 -14.18 25.72 15.51
N ASN A 43 -13.52 25.56 16.65
CA ASN A 43 -12.11 25.20 16.74
C ASN A 43 -11.98 23.96 17.61
N PRO A 44 -12.45 22.79 17.13
CA PRO A 44 -12.37 21.56 17.91
C PRO A 44 -10.89 21.24 18.17
N VAL A 45 -10.52 21.10 19.44
CA VAL A 45 -9.18 20.74 19.88
C VAL A 45 -9.26 19.34 20.49
N GLU A 46 -8.43 18.42 20.03
CA GLU A 46 -8.24 17.14 20.70
C GLU A 46 -7.28 17.28 21.88
N SER A 47 -7.56 16.60 23.00
CA SER A 47 -6.64 16.51 24.11
C SER A 47 -5.40 15.71 23.70
N THR A 48 -4.25 16.37 23.60
CA THR A 48 -2.94 15.81 23.20
C THR A 48 -2.25 14.99 24.31
N GLN A 49 -3.02 14.26 25.14
CA GLN A 49 -2.42 13.38 26.13
C GLN A 49 -1.85 12.12 25.45
N GLY A 50 -0.52 12.07 25.29
CA GLY A 50 0.20 10.83 24.98
C GLY A 50 0.76 10.66 23.57
N ILE A 51 0.49 11.57 22.62
CA ILE A 51 1.01 11.46 21.24
C ILE A 51 2.28 12.33 21.07
N HIS A 52 3.41 11.70 20.75
CA HIS A 52 4.66 12.39 20.41
C HIS A 52 4.57 13.00 18.99
N GLY A 53 3.89 14.14 18.86
CA GLY A 53 3.80 14.89 17.59
C GLY A 53 2.84 16.07 17.66
N ARG A 54 3.04 17.09 16.83
CA ARG A 54 2.06 18.18 16.66
C ARG A 54 0.92 17.66 15.77
N THR A 55 -0.19 17.25 16.37
CA THR A 55 -1.41 16.88 15.63
C THR A 55 -1.83 18.06 14.72
N PRO A 56 -2.13 17.82 13.43
CA PRO A 56 -2.65 18.86 12.55
C PRO A 56 -3.90 19.51 13.17
N GLN A 57 -3.97 20.84 13.17
CA GLN A 57 -5.13 21.55 13.69
C GLN A 57 -6.28 21.51 12.65
N PRO A 58 -7.50 21.11 13.06
CA PRO A 58 -8.66 21.17 12.17
C PRO A 58 -8.88 22.61 11.68
N ARG A 59 -9.01 22.79 10.36
CA ARG A 59 -9.23 24.11 9.76
C ARG A 59 -10.71 24.34 9.46
N GLN A 60 -11.15 25.58 9.64
CA GLN A 60 -12.45 26.03 9.15
C GLN A 60 -12.42 26.14 7.63
N LEU A 61 -13.51 25.74 6.98
CA LEU A 61 -13.66 25.84 5.53
C LEU A 61 -15.13 26.07 5.19
N VAL A 62 -15.38 26.97 4.25
CA VAL A 62 -16.67 27.09 3.56
C VAL A 62 -16.42 27.17 2.06
N ARG A 63 -17.15 26.37 1.29
CA ARG A 63 -17.23 26.42 -0.17
C ARG A 63 -18.69 26.63 -0.55
N LEU A 64 -18.97 27.67 -1.33
CA LEU A 64 -20.31 28.05 -1.77
C LEU A 64 -20.33 28.05 -3.29
N GLY A 65 -21.23 27.27 -3.89
CA GLY A 65 -21.28 27.17 -5.33
C GLY A 65 -22.47 26.41 -5.84
N PHE A 66 -22.26 25.78 -7.00
CA PHE A 66 -23.22 24.93 -7.67
C PHE A 66 -22.54 23.69 -8.25
N SER A 67 -23.27 22.60 -8.36
CA SER A 67 -22.81 21.39 -9.05
C SER A 67 -23.94 20.70 -9.80
N ALA A 68 -23.60 19.81 -10.73
CA ALA A 68 -24.58 18.94 -11.37
C ALA A 68 -25.12 17.88 -10.37
N ALA A 69 -26.22 17.22 -10.74
CA ALA A 69 -26.88 16.22 -9.90
C ALA A 69 -26.01 14.99 -9.59
N GLY A 70 -25.19 14.55 -10.55
CA GLY A 70 -24.31 13.38 -10.41
C GLY A 70 -22.93 13.68 -9.81
N SER A 71 -22.62 14.93 -9.51
CA SER A 71 -21.30 15.30 -8.98
C SER A 71 -21.10 14.80 -7.55
N SER A 72 -19.84 14.65 -7.13
CA SER A 72 -19.48 14.38 -5.72
C SER A 72 -20.10 15.40 -4.77
N LEU A 73 -20.43 14.97 -3.54
CA LEU A 73 -20.89 15.84 -2.46
C LEU A 73 -19.76 16.68 -1.84
N VAL A 74 -18.52 16.50 -2.27
CA VAL A 74 -17.41 17.38 -1.92
C VAL A 74 -17.07 18.25 -3.14
N LEU A 75 -17.40 19.54 -3.07
CA LEU A 75 -17.09 20.53 -4.11
C LEU A 75 -15.58 20.59 -4.37
N GLY A 76 -15.19 20.43 -5.63
CA GLY A 76 -13.80 20.43 -6.09
C GLY A 76 -13.23 19.04 -6.43
N GLU A 77 -13.96 17.96 -6.20
CA GLU A 77 -13.53 16.62 -6.65
C GLU A 77 -13.80 16.36 -8.13
N SER A 78 -14.90 16.89 -8.67
CA SER A 78 -15.30 16.71 -10.07
C SER A 78 -15.27 18.02 -10.83
N ASP A 79 -15.03 17.95 -12.14
CA ASP A 79 -15.11 19.10 -13.04
C ASP A 79 -16.56 19.61 -13.23
N GLU A 80 -17.55 18.83 -12.77
CA GLU A 80 -18.96 19.17 -12.80
C GLU A 80 -19.42 20.07 -11.62
N CYS A 81 -18.55 20.95 -11.14
CA CYS A 81 -18.91 21.93 -10.12
C CYS A 81 -18.13 23.24 -10.28
N ALA A 82 -18.70 24.33 -9.75
CA ALA A 82 -18.03 25.62 -9.63
C ALA A 82 -18.37 26.23 -8.27
N TYR A 83 -17.37 26.76 -7.56
CA TYR A 83 -17.55 27.28 -6.21
C TYR A 83 -16.57 28.41 -5.87
N PHE A 84 -16.94 29.22 -4.89
CA PHE A 84 -16.04 30.11 -4.16
C PHE A 84 -15.73 29.52 -2.79
N ASP A 85 -14.49 29.66 -2.30
CA ASP A 85 -14.12 29.30 -0.94
C ASP A 85 -13.86 30.50 -0.03
N SER A 86 -13.93 30.27 1.28
CA SER A 86 -13.70 31.28 2.32
C SER A 86 -12.29 31.89 2.31
N GLU A 87 -11.34 31.26 1.61
CA GLU A 87 -9.97 31.74 1.43
C GLU A 87 -9.82 32.72 0.24
N GLY A 88 -10.91 33.00 -0.48
CA GLY A 88 -10.94 33.97 -1.58
C GLY A 88 -10.70 33.35 -2.96
N ASN A 89 -10.82 32.03 -3.11
CA ASN A 89 -10.59 31.35 -4.37
C ASN A 89 -11.89 30.97 -5.07
N PHE A 90 -11.88 31.04 -6.40
CA PHE A 90 -12.85 30.36 -7.25
C PHE A 90 -12.23 29.04 -7.73
N GLY A 91 -13.00 27.97 -7.60
CA GLY A 91 -12.60 26.62 -7.96
C GLY A 91 -13.59 25.96 -8.91
N SER A 92 -13.07 25.14 -9.81
CA SER A 92 -13.83 24.23 -10.67
C SER A 92 -12.95 23.01 -10.97
N GLY A 93 -13.37 21.83 -10.53
CA GLY A 93 -12.52 20.65 -10.58
C GLY A 93 -11.17 20.88 -9.89
N LYS A 94 -10.07 20.53 -10.58
CA LYS A 94 -8.69 20.73 -10.08
C LYS A 94 -8.18 22.17 -10.22
N LEU A 95 -8.88 23.05 -10.92
CA LEU A 95 -8.46 24.44 -11.13
C LEU A 95 -8.90 25.29 -9.94
N LYS A 96 -7.96 26.01 -9.34
CA LYS A 96 -8.19 26.95 -8.24
C LYS A 96 -7.47 28.26 -8.52
N LYS A 97 -8.21 29.38 -8.55
CA LYS A 97 -7.67 30.72 -8.80
C LYS A 97 -8.14 31.68 -7.73
N ARG A 98 -7.23 32.52 -7.21
CA ARG A 98 -7.60 33.60 -6.29
C ARG A 98 -8.29 34.72 -7.05
N THR A 99 -9.59 34.92 -6.82
CA THR A 99 -10.45 35.83 -7.58
C THR A 99 -11.40 36.64 -6.71
N SER A 100 -11.43 36.36 -5.39
CA SER A 100 -12.34 36.99 -4.46
C SER A 100 -11.64 37.38 -3.15
N GLN A 101 -12.28 38.25 -2.38
CA GLN A 101 -11.86 38.53 -0.99
C GLN A 101 -12.31 37.41 -0.05
N ASN A 102 -11.58 37.22 1.04
CA ASN A 102 -11.94 36.27 2.09
C ASN A 102 -13.26 36.65 2.79
N PHE A 103 -13.96 35.64 3.30
CA PHE A 103 -15.16 35.81 4.12
C PHE A 103 -15.13 34.88 5.35
N THR A 104 -15.79 35.30 6.43
CA THR A 104 -15.69 34.69 7.76
C THR A 104 -17.02 34.74 8.51
N ARG A 105 -17.01 34.32 9.78
CA ARG A 105 -18.15 34.32 10.70
C ARG A 105 -18.89 35.68 10.74
N ASP A 106 -20.18 35.59 11.00
CA ASP A 106 -21.15 36.69 11.16
C ASP A 106 -21.41 37.49 9.89
N GLN A 107 -20.95 37.00 8.74
CA GLN A 107 -21.16 37.62 7.43
C GLN A 107 -22.22 36.86 6.62
N VAL A 108 -23.06 37.63 5.91
CA VAL A 108 -23.99 37.15 4.89
C VAL A 108 -23.31 37.18 3.54
N ILE A 109 -23.24 36.01 2.91
CA ILE A 109 -22.67 35.80 1.59
C ILE A 109 -23.78 35.47 0.62
N THR A 110 -23.94 36.29 -0.42
CA THR A 110 -24.90 36.07 -1.49
C THR A 110 -24.18 35.47 -2.69
N VAL A 111 -24.65 34.32 -3.15
CA VAL A 111 -24.13 33.64 -4.34
C VAL A 111 -25.17 33.76 -5.44
N ILE A 112 -24.74 34.28 -6.60
CA ILE A 112 -25.61 34.44 -7.78
C ILE A 112 -25.12 33.54 -8.89
N LEU A 113 -26.03 32.78 -9.49
CA LEU A 113 -25.81 32.06 -10.73
C LEU A 113 -26.62 32.72 -11.85
N ASN A 114 -25.94 33.03 -12.94
CA ASN A 114 -26.53 33.67 -14.10
C ASN A 114 -26.43 32.75 -15.32
N LEU A 115 -27.55 32.10 -15.66
CA LEU A 115 -27.71 31.28 -16.86
C LEU A 115 -28.52 32.00 -17.95
N ASP A 116 -28.88 33.28 -17.76
CA ASP A 116 -29.61 34.03 -18.77
C ASP A 116 -28.69 34.44 -19.93
N PRO A 117 -28.88 33.87 -21.15
CA PRO A 117 -28.03 34.18 -22.29
C PRO A 117 -28.16 35.62 -22.78
N LYS A 118 -29.23 36.34 -22.40
CA LYS A 118 -29.46 37.74 -22.77
C LYS A 118 -28.70 38.72 -21.87
N SER A 119 -28.13 38.25 -20.76
CA SER A 119 -27.39 39.07 -19.82
C SER A 119 -25.96 39.35 -20.32
N SER A 120 -25.44 40.55 -20.08
CA SER A 120 -24.03 40.90 -20.38
C SER A 120 -23.01 39.99 -19.66
N ASN A 121 -23.35 39.50 -18.46
CA ASN A 121 -22.57 38.53 -17.70
C ASN A 121 -23.16 37.10 -17.78
N ALA A 122 -23.65 36.66 -18.94
CA ALA A 122 -24.22 35.32 -19.12
C ALA A 122 -23.22 34.20 -18.73
N TYR A 123 -23.74 33.09 -18.19
CA TYR A 123 -22.96 31.92 -17.78
C TYR A 123 -21.86 32.23 -16.76
N THR A 124 -22.21 33.04 -15.75
CA THR A 124 -21.26 33.43 -14.68
C THR A 124 -21.81 33.15 -13.28
N MET A 125 -20.88 33.02 -12.33
CA MET A 125 -21.16 33.01 -10.90
C MET A 125 -20.57 34.27 -10.26
N SER A 126 -21.32 34.90 -9.35
CA SER A 126 -20.90 36.10 -8.62
C SER A 126 -21.04 35.92 -7.12
N LEU A 127 -20.17 36.60 -6.37
CA LEU A 127 -20.12 36.55 -4.91
C LEU A 127 -20.22 37.96 -4.31
N PHE A 128 -21.10 38.11 -3.33
CA PHE A 128 -21.29 39.34 -2.56
C PHE A 128 -21.18 39.05 -1.07
N ARG A 129 -20.61 39.99 -0.32
CA ARG A 129 -20.51 39.96 1.14
C ARG A 129 -21.17 41.20 1.69
N GLU A 130 -22.14 41.04 2.59
CA GLU A 130 -22.92 42.15 3.16
C GLU A 130 -23.55 43.06 2.09
N GLY A 131 -24.00 42.48 0.96
CA GLY A 131 -24.56 43.22 -0.16
C GLY A 131 -23.54 43.85 -1.12
N ALA A 132 -22.25 43.88 -0.78
CA ALA A 132 -21.19 44.43 -1.64
C ALA A 132 -20.48 43.33 -2.45
N ARG A 133 -20.15 43.60 -3.71
CA ARG A 133 -19.42 42.65 -4.58
C ARG A 133 -18.01 42.43 -4.03
N ILE A 134 -17.60 41.17 -3.95
CA ILE A 134 -16.23 40.79 -3.52
C ILE A 134 -15.47 39.96 -4.55
N ALA A 135 -16.12 39.62 -5.68
CA ALA A 135 -15.53 38.94 -6.82
C ALA A 135 -16.14 39.48 -8.12
N GLU A 136 -15.30 39.69 -9.14
CA GLU A 136 -15.79 39.89 -10.50
C GLU A 136 -16.54 38.64 -10.98
N PRO A 137 -17.54 38.77 -11.87
CA PRO A 137 -18.25 37.61 -12.42
C PRO A 137 -17.28 36.56 -12.97
N GLN A 138 -17.34 35.34 -12.44
CA GLN A 138 -16.46 34.25 -12.87
C GLN A 138 -17.22 33.36 -13.87
N PRO A 139 -16.66 33.07 -15.05
CA PRO A 139 -17.30 32.19 -16.01
C PRO A 139 -17.40 30.77 -15.45
N ILE A 140 -18.56 30.14 -15.66
CA ILE A 140 -18.71 28.71 -15.36
C ILE A 140 -18.14 27.86 -16.50
N PRO A 141 -17.58 26.68 -16.22
CA PRO A 141 -17.12 25.73 -17.23
C PRO A 141 -18.19 25.42 -18.27
N GLN A 142 -17.76 25.16 -19.50
CA GLN A 142 -18.68 24.84 -20.60
C GLN A 142 -19.50 23.57 -20.32
N CYS A 143 -18.91 22.55 -19.68
CA CYS A 143 -19.58 21.31 -19.30
C CYS A 143 -20.76 21.49 -18.34
N LEU A 144 -20.89 22.66 -17.69
CA LEU A 144 -21.97 22.99 -16.77
C LEU A 144 -23.14 23.74 -17.41
N ARG A 145 -22.96 24.33 -18.60
CA ARG A 145 -23.95 25.26 -19.18
C ARG A 145 -25.24 24.57 -19.60
N ASP A 146 -25.15 23.30 -20.00
CA ASP A 146 -26.29 22.51 -20.50
C ASP A 146 -26.85 21.55 -19.43
N LYS A 147 -26.43 21.72 -18.17
CA LYS A 147 -26.84 20.85 -17.05
C LYS A 147 -27.60 21.67 -16.00
N PRO A 148 -28.62 21.09 -15.35
CA PRO A 148 -29.19 21.71 -14.17
C PRO A 148 -28.14 21.80 -13.03
N LEU A 149 -28.01 22.99 -12.47
CA LEU A 149 -27.02 23.31 -11.44
C LEU A 149 -27.69 23.57 -10.10
N TYR A 150 -27.32 22.77 -9.10
CA TYR A 150 -27.93 22.79 -7.78
C TYR A 150 -27.05 23.60 -6.82
N PRO A 151 -27.60 24.54 -6.03
CA PRO A 151 -26.87 25.16 -4.93
C PRO A 151 -26.20 24.09 -4.08
N HIS A 152 -24.91 24.27 -3.84
CA HIS A 152 -24.10 23.28 -3.16
C HIS A 152 -23.17 24.00 -2.19
N ILE A 153 -23.19 23.55 -0.94
CA ILE A 153 -22.44 24.11 0.17
C ILE A 153 -21.59 23.01 0.77
N CYS A 154 -20.27 23.19 0.80
CA CYS A 154 -19.38 22.35 1.59
C CYS A 154 -18.79 23.14 2.74
N PHE A 155 -18.66 22.51 3.89
CA PHE A 155 -18.30 23.19 5.11
C PHE A 155 -17.59 22.25 6.08
N ARG A 156 -16.70 22.81 6.89
CA ARG A 156 -15.99 22.08 7.95
C ARG A 156 -15.78 23.01 9.14
N ASN A 157 -16.07 22.51 10.33
CA ASN A 157 -15.92 23.23 11.59
C ASN A 157 -16.59 24.61 11.59
N VAL A 158 -17.75 24.72 10.93
CA VAL A 158 -18.59 25.92 10.95
C VAL A 158 -20.06 25.50 10.95
N THR A 159 -20.90 26.39 11.47
CA THR A 159 -22.36 26.30 11.36
C THR A 159 -22.84 27.39 10.42
N VAL A 160 -23.58 27.01 9.38
CA VAL A 160 -24.07 27.94 8.36
C VAL A 160 -25.60 27.96 8.32
N GLN A 161 -26.17 29.15 8.23
CA GLN A 161 -27.58 29.35 7.92
C GLN A 161 -27.75 29.62 6.44
N VAL A 162 -28.61 28.83 5.80
CA VAL A 162 -28.92 28.94 4.37
C VAL A 162 -30.27 29.61 4.20
N ASN A 163 -30.32 30.65 3.36
CA ASN A 163 -31.53 31.36 3.00
C ASN A 163 -31.76 31.26 1.49
N MET A 164 -32.81 30.52 1.11
CA MET A 164 -33.26 30.41 -0.28
C MET A 164 -34.33 31.44 -0.64
N GLY A 165 -34.84 32.21 0.33
CA GLY A 165 -35.81 33.28 0.14
C GLY A 165 -37.12 33.12 0.93
N PRO A 166 -38.21 33.78 0.49
CA PRO A 166 -38.24 34.78 -0.58
C PRO A 166 -37.64 36.14 -0.17
N GLN A 167 -37.45 36.38 1.13
CA GLN A 167 -36.86 37.62 1.66
C GLN A 167 -35.34 37.52 1.76
N VAL A 168 -34.65 38.58 1.34
CA VAL A 168 -33.20 38.70 1.44
C VAL A 168 -32.78 39.06 2.87
N LEU A 169 -31.64 38.53 3.31
CA LEU A 169 -30.97 38.94 4.55
C LEU A 169 -30.20 40.25 4.33
N ARG A 170 -29.63 40.43 3.13
CA ARG A 170 -28.93 41.65 2.73
C ARG A 170 -29.34 42.10 1.33
N SER A 171 -29.65 43.38 1.20
CA SER A 171 -30.02 43.98 -0.08
C SER A 171 -28.79 44.12 -0.97
N LEU A 172 -28.94 43.76 -2.24
CA LEU A 172 -27.97 44.02 -3.30
C LEU A 172 -28.20 45.43 -3.91
N PRO A 173 -27.20 46.02 -4.57
CA PRO A 173 -27.35 47.31 -5.28
C PRO A 173 -28.25 47.23 -6.54
N PHE A 174 -28.84 46.07 -6.80
CA PHE A 174 -29.77 45.81 -7.91
C PHE A 174 -30.77 44.71 -7.49
N THR A 175 -31.83 44.55 -8.26
CA THR A 175 -32.83 43.50 -8.00
C THR A 175 -32.39 42.16 -8.60
N CYS A 176 -32.34 41.12 -7.77
CA CYS A 176 -32.14 39.74 -8.17
C CYS A 176 -33.16 38.86 -7.43
N ARG A 177 -33.82 37.93 -8.14
CA ARG A 177 -34.79 37.03 -7.52
C ARG A 177 -34.05 35.93 -6.74
N MET A 178 -34.54 35.59 -5.55
CA MET A 178 -34.03 34.43 -4.82
C MET A 178 -34.57 33.13 -5.40
N LEU A 179 -33.84 32.03 -5.18
CA LEU A 179 -34.15 30.73 -5.77
C LEU A 179 -35.54 30.19 -5.37
N GLN A 180 -36.01 30.45 -4.14
CA GLN A 180 -37.35 30.04 -3.71
C GLN A 180 -38.47 30.70 -4.54
N SER A 181 -38.20 31.86 -5.13
CA SER A 181 -39.14 32.57 -6.01
C SER A 181 -38.77 32.41 -7.49
N ALA A 182 -38.00 31.37 -7.83
CA ALA A 182 -37.65 31.07 -9.22
C ALA A 182 -38.87 30.65 -10.03
N ALA A 183 -38.83 30.96 -11.33
CA ALA A 183 -39.87 30.49 -12.24
C ALA A 183 -39.79 28.96 -12.37
N ALA A 184 -40.92 28.28 -12.34
CA ALA A 184 -40.98 26.82 -12.49
C ALA A 184 -40.31 26.34 -13.79
N ALA A 185 -40.40 27.14 -14.86
CA ALA A 185 -39.75 26.87 -16.14
C ALA A 185 -38.20 26.90 -16.08
N ASP A 186 -37.62 27.56 -15.07
CA ASP A 186 -36.17 27.76 -14.95
C ASP A 186 -35.50 26.75 -14.00
N VAL A 187 -36.29 25.92 -13.30
CA VAL A 187 -35.81 24.99 -12.30
C VAL A 187 -36.16 23.54 -12.62
N VAL A 188 -35.51 22.62 -11.92
CA VAL A 188 -35.82 21.19 -11.87
C VAL A 188 -35.71 20.72 -10.43
N GLU A 189 -36.61 19.84 -10.02
CA GLU A 189 -36.59 19.25 -8.68
C GLU A 189 -35.99 17.84 -8.75
N SER A 190 -35.10 17.52 -7.81
CA SER A 190 -34.61 16.16 -7.57
C SER A 190 -35.68 15.40 -6.79
N LYS A 191 -35.97 14.16 -7.21
CA LYS A 191 -36.84 13.28 -6.44
C LYS A 191 -36.09 12.79 -5.20
N GLU A 192 -36.65 13.01 -4.01
CA GLU A 192 -36.18 12.32 -2.82
C GLU A 192 -36.54 10.83 -2.96
N PRO A 193 -35.58 9.91 -2.75
CA PRO A 193 -35.90 8.50 -2.71
C PRO A 193 -36.75 8.24 -1.46
N GLY A 194 -38.01 7.86 -1.66
CA GLY A 194 -38.90 7.39 -0.61
C GLY A 194 -39.08 5.87 -0.70
N GLY A 195 -39.43 5.23 0.42
CA GLY A 195 -39.79 3.82 0.46
C GLY A 195 -38.79 2.94 1.21
N ILE A 196 -38.59 1.73 0.70
CA ILE A 196 -37.66 0.73 1.25
C ILE A 196 -36.29 0.95 0.60
N PHE A 197 -35.26 0.96 1.43
CA PHE A 197 -33.87 1.10 1.05
C PHE A 197 -33.15 -0.24 1.15
N ASN A 198 -32.13 -0.43 0.34
CA ASN A 198 -31.40 -1.69 0.28
C ASN A 198 -30.01 -1.56 0.92
N VAL A 199 -29.58 -2.60 1.62
CA VAL A 199 -28.25 -2.75 2.21
C VAL A 199 -27.66 -4.02 1.63
N MET A 200 -26.70 -3.88 0.73
CA MET A 200 -26.10 -5.00 0.02
C MET A 200 -24.69 -5.28 0.56
N LEU A 201 -24.37 -6.54 0.81
CA LEU A 201 -23.04 -7.02 1.20
C LEU A 201 -22.42 -7.81 0.03
N PRO A 202 -21.36 -7.32 -0.62
CA PRO A 202 -20.60 -8.10 -1.58
C PRO A 202 -19.81 -9.21 -0.87
N VAL A 203 -19.98 -10.46 -1.29
CA VAL A 203 -19.21 -11.60 -0.81
C VAL A 203 -18.40 -12.13 -1.98
N ALA A 204 -17.10 -11.84 -1.98
CA ALA A 204 -16.22 -12.10 -3.10
C ALA A 204 -14.87 -12.63 -2.62
N VAL A 205 -14.19 -13.39 -3.46
CA VAL A 205 -12.90 -13.96 -3.13
C VAL A 205 -11.80 -12.87 -3.17
N PRO A 206 -10.92 -12.78 -2.16
CA PRO A 206 -9.86 -11.77 -2.14
C PRO A 206 -8.90 -11.92 -3.33
N ASP A 207 -8.51 -10.78 -3.90
CA ASP A 207 -7.61 -10.66 -5.06
C ASP A 207 -8.19 -11.20 -6.39
N GLU A 208 -9.48 -11.54 -6.44
CA GLU A 208 -10.18 -12.04 -7.64
C GLU A 208 -11.22 -11.05 -8.16
N GLY A 209 -10.83 -9.77 -8.26
CA GLY A 209 -11.64 -8.75 -8.91
C GLY A 209 -12.76 -8.13 -8.06
N THR A 210 -12.76 -8.36 -6.74
CA THR A 210 -13.77 -7.82 -5.81
C THR A 210 -14.03 -6.32 -6.00
N PHE A 211 -12.97 -5.50 -5.93
CA PHE A 211 -13.11 -4.05 -6.06
C PHE A 211 -13.36 -3.60 -7.51
N ASP A 212 -12.82 -4.31 -8.51
CA ASP A 212 -13.11 -4.00 -9.91
C ASP A 212 -14.58 -4.19 -10.23
N TRP A 213 -15.18 -5.29 -9.74
CA TRP A 213 -16.60 -5.57 -9.88
C TRP A 213 -17.44 -4.53 -9.13
N LEU A 214 -17.07 -4.23 -7.89
CA LEU A 214 -17.81 -3.25 -7.09
C LEU A 214 -17.79 -1.86 -7.73
N ASP A 215 -16.65 -1.44 -8.27
CA ASP A 215 -16.51 -0.15 -8.95
C ASP A 215 -17.40 -0.09 -10.21
N ASP A 216 -17.43 -1.16 -11.02
CA ASP A 216 -18.31 -1.25 -12.20
C ASP A 216 -19.79 -1.23 -11.80
N TRP A 217 -20.15 -1.99 -10.76
CA TRP A 217 -21.51 -2.04 -10.25
C TRP A 217 -21.98 -0.68 -9.71
N LEU A 218 -21.12 0.04 -8.99
CA LEU A 218 -21.43 1.38 -8.46
C LEU A 218 -21.56 2.43 -9.57
N GLU A 219 -20.84 2.28 -10.68
CA GLU A 219 -20.99 3.15 -11.87
C GLU A 219 -22.39 2.98 -12.49
N GLU A 220 -22.91 1.76 -12.53
CA GLU A 220 -24.28 1.45 -12.98
C GLU A 220 -25.35 1.81 -11.95
N ASN A 221 -24.96 1.90 -10.67
CA ASN A 221 -25.85 2.12 -9.54
C ASN A 221 -25.50 3.41 -8.75
N PRO A 222 -25.49 4.60 -9.38
CA PRO A 222 -24.97 5.84 -8.79
C PRO A 222 -25.77 6.39 -7.58
N SER A 223 -26.93 5.80 -7.29
CA SER A 223 -27.75 6.15 -6.11
C SER A 223 -27.28 5.46 -4.82
N TRP A 224 -26.41 4.47 -4.93
CA TRP A 224 -25.91 3.70 -3.79
C TRP A 224 -24.68 4.36 -3.18
N VAL A 225 -24.55 4.20 -1.86
CA VAL A 225 -23.39 4.68 -1.11
C VAL A 225 -22.59 3.51 -0.58
N GLU A 226 -21.33 3.45 -0.96
CA GLU A 226 -20.39 2.49 -0.40
C GLU A 226 -19.94 2.92 1.01
N LEU A 227 -20.10 2.01 1.96
CA LEU A 227 -19.57 2.07 3.32
C LEU A 227 -18.35 1.16 3.39
N SER A 228 -17.16 1.75 3.35
CA SER A 228 -15.88 1.03 3.40
C SER A 228 -14.76 1.94 3.90
N ASP A 229 -13.70 1.32 4.40
CA ASP A 229 -12.51 2.06 4.85
C ASP A 229 -11.80 2.76 3.68
N ARG A 230 -11.83 2.20 2.46
CA ARG A 230 -11.29 2.88 1.25
C ARG A 230 -12.06 4.16 0.91
N LYS A 231 -13.38 4.19 1.11
CA LYS A 231 -14.18 5.41 0.91
C LYS A 231 -13.96 6.44 2.00
N LEU A 232 -13.76 6.01 3.25
CA LEU A 232 -13.37 6.92 4.34
C LEU A 232 -11.98 7.53 4.08
N GLN A 233 -11.01 6.75 3.62
CA GLN A 233 -9.69 7.26 3.23
C GLN A 233 -9.77 8.22 2.02
N GLN A 234 -10.64 7.93 1.04
CA GLN A 234 -10.92 8.84 -0.06
C GLN A 234 -11.52 10.16 0.45
N TRP A 235 -12.50 10.12 1.34
CA TRP A 235 -13.12 11.31 1.91
C TRP A 235 -12.13 12.15 2.74
N ALA A 236 -11.26 11.50 3.51
CA ALA A 236 -10.14 12.16 4.19
C ALA A 236 -9.20 12.87 3.19
N ALA A 237 -8.87 12.22 2.08
CA ALA A 237 -8.04 12.82 1.03
C ALA A 237 -8.68 14.06 0.41
N SER A 238 -9.97 13.97 0.08
CA SER A 238 -10.76 15.08 -0.47
C SER A 238 -10.96 16.24 0.51
N SER A 239 -10.87 15.94 1.81
CA SER A 239 -10.87 16.92 2.89
C SER A 239 -9.51 17.59 3.11
N GLY A 240 -8.50 17.21 2.32
CA GLY A 240 -7.16 17.81 2.30
C GLY A 240 -6.11 17.06 3.12
N LEU A 241 -6.38 15.83 3.57
CA LEU A 241 -5.39 14.99 4.24
C LEU A 241 -4.55 14.21 3.23
N ALA A 242 -3.24 14.11 3.45
CA ALA A 242 -2.38 13.31 2.59
C ALA A 242 -2.67 11.81 2.83
N LYS A 243 -2.89 11.04 1.76
CA LYS A 243 -3.13 9.59 1.87
C LYS A 243 -1.92 8.88 2.49
N PRO A 244 -2.08 8.19 3.63
CA PRO A 244 -1.01 7.37 4.20
C PRO A 244 -0.66 6.21 3.27
N LYS A 245 0.58 5.74 3.36
CA LYS A 245 1.03 4.54 2.63
C LYS A 245 0.82 3.30 3.51
N GLY A 246 0.60 2.15 2.87
CA GLY A 246 0.42 0.87 3.53
C GLY A 246 -1.03 0.51 3.81
N GLY A 247 -1.24 -0.68 4.38
CA GLY A 247 -2.56 -1.32 4.50
C GLY A 247 -2.91 -2.17 3.28
N SER A 248 -4.08 -2.80 3.32
CA SER A 248 -4.67 -3.53 2.20
C SER A 248 -5.77 -2.68 1.54
N LEU A 249 -6.34 -3.11 0.41
CA LEU A 249 -7.46 -2.38 -0.20
C LEU A 249 -8.73 -2.42 0.67
N ASP A 250 -8.93 -3.50 1.41
CA ASP A 250 -10.01 -3.66 2.39
C ASP A 250 -9.80 -2.82 3.64
N LYS A 251 -8.57 -2.84 4.18
CA LYS A 251 -8.16 -2.09 5.38
C LYS A 251 -6.96 -1.17 5.06
N PRO A 252 -7.20 -0.04 4.37
CA PRO A 252 -6.15 0.93 4.08
C PRO A 252 -5.63 1.59 5.36
N SER A 253 -4.38 2.08 5.32
CA SER A 253 -3.80 2.77 6.47
C SER A 253 -4.48 4.12 6.75
N PHE A 254 -4.80 4.35 8.03
CA PHE A 254 -5.27 5.63 8.59
C PHE A 254 -4.18 6.35 9.40
N SER A 255 -2.90 6.03 9.19
CA SER A 255 -1.77 6.63 9.94
C SER A 255 -1.54 8.11 9.56
N TYR A 256 -2.50 8.98 9.88
CA TYR A 256 -2.51 10.42 9.62
C TYR A 256 -1.77 11.23 10.70
N GLY A 257 -1.36 10.59 11.81
CA GLY A 257 -0.90 11.26 13.02
C GLY A 257 -2.05 11.91 13.80
N ILE A 258 -3.28 11.41 13.65
CA ILE A 258 -4.51 11.92 14.27
C ILE A 258 -5.16 10.76 15.02
N GLY A 259 -5.20 10.86 16.37
CA GLY A 259 -5.58 9.75 17.24
C GLY A 259 -6.97 9.18 16.92
N THR A 260 -7.98 10.04 16.76
CA THR A 260 -9.37 9.60 16.50
C THR A 260 -9.60 9.04 15.09
N LEU A 261 -8.66 9.27 14.16
CA LEU A 261 -8.70 8.62 12.85
C LEU A 261 -7.98 7.27 12.87
N GLU A 262 -7.04 7.07 13.79
CA GLU A 262 -6.24 5.85 13.95
C GLU A 262 -6.88 4.80 14.88
N ASP A 263 -7.74 5.22 15.81
CA ASP A 263 -8.39 4.36 16.83
C ASP A 263 -9.76 3.80 16.42
N LEU A 264 -10.09 3.91 15.13
CA LEU A 264 -11.36 3.50 14.53
C LEU A 264 -12.60 4.29 15.00
N SER A 265 -12.43 5.43 15.67
CA SER A 265 -13.57 6.27 16.10
C SER A 265 -14.40 6.77 14.92
N LEU A 266 -13.75 7.12 13.80
CA LEU A 266 -14.45 7.55 12.58
C LEU A 266 -15.41 6.47 12.08
N GLN A 267 -14.92 5.23 11.96
CA GLN A 267 -15.69 4.08 11.53
C GLN A 267 -16.89 3.84 12.46
N LYS A 268 -16.68 3.92 13.77
CA LYS A 268 -17.75 3.74 14.77
C LYS A 268 -18.86 4.79 14.60
N VAL A 269 -18.49 6.06 14.43
CA VAL A 269 -19.45 7.15 14.21
C VAL A 269 -20.25 6.92 12.92
N ILE A 270 -19.57 6.61 11.81
CA ILE A 270 -20.23 6.36 10.52
C ILE A 270 -21.16 5.15 10.58
N ASN A 271 -20.71 4.05 11.19
CA ASN A 271 -21.52 2.83 11.33
C ASN A 271 -22.77 3.06 12.18
N SER A 272 -22.70 3.88 13.22
CA SER A 272 -23.85 4.24 14.05
C SER A 272 -24.87 5.07 13.28
N ILE A 273 -24.40 6.04 12.49
CA ILE A 273 -25.27 7.00 11.80
C ILE A 273 -25.90 6.40 10.53
N ALA A 274 -25.14 5.62 9.76
CA ALA A 274 -25.61 5.04 8.50
C ALA A 274 -26.91 4.23 8.69
N ALA A 275 -27.03 3.50 9.79
CA ALA A 275 -28.22 2.72 10.14
C ALA A 275 -29.48 3.55 10.45
N THR A 276 -29.35 4.88 10.55
CA THR A 276 -30.48 5.78 10.82
C THR A 276 -30.85 6.65 9.62
N ILE A 277 -30.01 6.66 8.58
CA ILE A 277 -30.21 7.49 7.40
C ILE A 277 -30.83 6.64 6.29
N PRO A 278 -32.04 6.97 5.80
CA PRO A 278 -32.72 6.22 4.75
C PRO A 278 -31.99 6.37 3.40
N ARG A 279 -31.13 5.40 3.06
CA ARG A 279 -30.35 5.38 1.81
C ARG A 279 -29.99 3.95 1.40
N ASN A 280 -29.78 3.73 0.10
CA ASN A 280 -29.20 2.49 -0.39
C ASN A 280 -27.70 2.43 -0.04
N TYR A 281 -27.27 1.36 0.62
CA TYR A 281 -25.89 1.17 1.08
C TYR A 281 -25.29 -0.11 0.50
N VAL A 282 -24.02 -0.03 0.09
CA VAL A 282 -23.18 -1.22 -0.08
C VAL A 282 -22.22 -1.25 1.10
N VAL A 283 -22.26 -2.31 1.91
CA VAL A 283 -21.31 -2.50 3.02
C VAL A 283 -20.17 -3.37 2.50
N MET A 284 -19.05 -2.73 2.20
CA MET A 284 -17.91 -3.40 1.60
C MET A 284 -16.79 -3.60 2.64
N GLU A 285 -16.64 -4.84 3.07
CA GLU A 285 -15.51 -5.32 3.87
C GLU A 285 -15.18 -6.75 3.44
N VAL A 286 -14.12 -6.95 2.64
CA VAL A 286 -13.79 -8.24 1.99
C VAL A 286 -13.71 -9.35 3.03
N ARG A 287 -12.93 -9.14 4.09
CA ARG A 287 -12.79 -10.13 5.17
C ARG A 287 -14.12 -10.37 5.89
N GLY A 288 -14.78 -9.30 6.33
CA GLY A 288 -15.97 -9.40 7.16
C GLY A 288 -17.17 -9.98 6.42
N ASN A 289 -17.29 -9.72 5.12
CA ASN A 289 -18.36 -10.28 4.31
C ASN A 289 -18.16 -11.78 4.02
N LEU A 290 -16.94 -12.32 4.15
CA LEU A 290 -16.69 -13.77 4.08
C LEU A 290 -16.90 -14.49 5.43
N VAL A 291 -17.01 -13.76 6.55
CA VAL A 291 -17.16 -14.36 7.88
C VAL A 291 -18.61 -14.23 8.35
N ALA A 292 -19.29 -15.36 8.59
CA ALA A 292 -20.70 -15.40 8.97
C ALA A 292 -21.03 -14.56 10.22
N GLU A 293 -20.17 -14.60 11.25
CA GLU A 293 -20.34 -13.81 12.47
C GLU A 293 -20.31 -12.30 12.19
N GLU A 294 -19.42 -11.83 11.32
CA GLU A 294 -19.28 -10.41 10.99
C GLU A 294 -20.43 -9.94 10.08
N ARG A 295 -20.93 -10.79 9.17
CA ARG A 295 -22.17 -10.53 8.43
C ARG A 295 -23.35 -10.33 9.38
N ALA A 296 -23.52 -11.21 10.37
CA ALA A 296 -24.60 -11.11 11.35
C ALA A 296 -24.57 -9.77 12.13
N GLU A 297 -23.39 -9.23 12.44
CA GLU A 297 -23.26 -7.90 13.07
C GLU A 297 -23.75 -6.77 12.16
N VAL A 298 -23.49 -6.85 10.84
CA VAL A 298 -24.01 -5.89 9.86
C VAL A 298 -25.54 -5.99 9.76
N LEU A 299 -26.09 -7.20 9.69
CA LEU A 299 -27.53 -7.41 9.61
C LEU A 299 -28.26 -6.86 10.85
N LYS A 300 -27.70 -7.07 12.04
CA LYS A 300 -28.22 -6.53 13.30
C LYS A 300 -28.23 -4.99 13.30
N ARG A 301 -27.19 -4.38 12.74
CA ARG A 301 -27.04 -2.92 12.64
C ARG A 301 -28.13 -2.30 11.76
N PHE A 302 -28.46 -2.93 10.63
CA PHE A 302 -29.49 -2.46 9.69
C PHE A 302 -30.85 -3.14 9.90
N SER A 303 -31.31 -3.19 11.16
CA SER A 303 -32.55 -3.88 11.55
C SER A 303 -33.83 -3.04 11.44
N LEU A 304 -33.74 -1.75 11.05
CA LEU A 304 -34.92 -0.90 10.92
C LEU A 304 -35.81 -1.35 9.74
N PRO A 305 -37.15 -1.26 9.84
CA PRO A 305 -38.08 -1.82 8.85
C PRO A 305 -37.98 -1.26 7.42
N HIS A 306 -37.34 -0.10 7.27
CA HIS A 306 -37.14 0.51 5.96
C HIS A 306 -35.86 0.01 5.25
N PHE A 307 -35.11 -0.93 5.84
CA PHE A 307 -33.96 -1.58 5.20
C PHE A 307 -34.25 -3.04 4.83
N LYS A 308 -34.09 -3.35 3.55
CA LYS A 308 -33.90 -4.72 3.06
C LYS A 308 -32.42 -5.02 2.95
N LYS A 309 -32.00 -6.19 3.43
CA LYS A 309 -30.61 -6.62 3.48
C LYS A 309 -30.41 -7.73 2.46
N SER A 310 -29.45 -7.58 1.56
CA SER A 310 -29.11 -8.61 0.58
C SER A 310 -27.62 -8.91 0.59
N ALA A 311 -27.25 -10.10 0.12
CA ALA A 311 -25.88 -10.46 -0.19
C ALA A 311 -25.74 -10.71 -1.70
N MET A 312 -24.63 -10.25 -2.28
CA MET A 312 -24.25 -10.55 -3.66
C MET A 312 -22.98 -11.38 -3.65
N VAL A 313 -23.07 -12.63 -4.08
CA VAL A 313 -21.97 -13.59 -4.13
C VAL A 313 -21.30 -13.47 -5.51
N VAL A 314 -20.03 -13.08 -5.51
CA VAL A 314 -19.24 -12.73 -6.70
C VAL A 314 -17.94 -13.55 -6.65
N MET A 315 -18.05 -14.81 -7.06
CA MET A 315 -16.94 -15.77 -7.08
C MET A 315 -17.23 -16.89 -8.09
N GLY A 316 -16.20 -17.63 -8.51
CA GLY A 316 -16.30 -18.56 -9.62
C GLY A 316 -15.86 -17.94 -10.94
N LYS A 317 -16.28 -18.53 -12.05
CA LYS A 317 -15.94 -18.04 -13.39
C LYS A 317 -16.58 -16.66 -13.67
N PRO A 318 -15.79 -15.60 -13.92
CA PRO A 318 -16.36 -14.28 -14.18
C PRO A 318 -17.16 -14.23 -15.48
N LEU A 319 -18.20 -13.39 -15.48
CA LEU A 319 -18.98 -13.09 -16.69
C LEU A 319 -18.09 -12.45 -17.78
N GLU A 320 -18.42 -12.70 -19.05
CA GLU A 320 -17.67 -12.09 -20.18
C GLU A 320 -17.70 -10.56 -20.14
N GLU A 321 -18.83 -9.96 -19.71
CA GLU A 321 -18.94 -8.50 -19.56
C GLU A 321 -17.93 -7.94 -18.55
N PHE A 322 -17.66 -8.67 -17.46
CA PHE A 322 -16.65 -8.28 -16.48
C PHE A 322 -15.25 -8.34 -17.11
N LYS A 323 -14.95 -9.43 -17.83
CA LYS A 323 -13.65 -9.61 -18.50
C LYS A 323 -13.40 -8.55 -19.57
N ASP A 324 -14.42 -8.16 -20.33
CA ASP A 324 -14.30 -7.11 -21.35
C ASP A 324 -14.03 -5.73 -20.72
N ARG A 325 -14.72 -5.39 -19.62
CA ARG A 325 -14.43 -4.16 -18.86
C ARG A 325 -13.03 -4.19 -18.25
N LEU A 326 -12.62 -5.34 -17.72
CA LEU A 326 -11.28 -5.55 -17.20
C LEU A 326 -10.22 -5.32 -18.28
N ARG A 327 -10.36 -5.94 -19.46
CA ARG A 327 -9.47 -5.74 -20.62
C ARG A 327 -9.42 -4.27 -21.02
N ALA A 328 -10.57 -3.59 -21.07
CA ALA A 328 -10.63 -2.15 -21.37
C ALA A 328 -9.88 -1.30 -20.33
N LYS A 329 -10.01 -1.63 -19.03
CA LYS A 329 -9.27 -0.97 -17.95
C LYS A 329 -7.76 -1.21 -18.05
N ILE A 330 -7.32 -2.44 -18.26
CA ILE A 330 -5.91 -2.80 -18.45
C ILE A 330 -5.34 -2.03 -19.65
N LEU A 331 -6.05 -2.02 -20.79
CA LEU A 331 -5.65 -1.29 -21.98
C LEU A 331 -5.52 0.22 -21.71
N LYS A 332 -6.50 0.81 -21.02
CA LYS A 332 -6.49 2.23 -20.65
C LYS A 332 -5.32 2.57 -19.72
N GLU A 333 -5.01 1.73 -18.75
CA GLU A 333 -3.86 1.92 -17.86
C GLU A 333 -2.53 1.80 -18.60
N LYS A 334 -2.41 0.82 -19.51
CA LYS A 334 -1.25 0.64 -20.36
C LYS A 334 -1.05 1.86 -21.27
N GLN A 335 -2.13 2.36 -21.88
CA GLN A 335 -2.09 3.56 -22.70
C GLN A 335 -1.72 4.78 -21.85
N SER A 336 -2.30 4.94 -20.66
CA SER A 336 -1.95 6.07 -19.80
C SER A 336 -0.49 6.04 -19.33
N LYS A 337 0.09 4.86 -19.08
CA LYS A 337 1.52 4.73 -18.76
C LYS A 337 2.37 5.12 -19.97
N SER A 338 2.04 4.59 -21.15
CA SER A 338 2.66 4.95 -22.43
C SER A 338 2.64 6.46 -22.68
N ASP A 339 1.46 7.09 -22.54
CA ASP A 339 1.26 8.52 -22.73
C ASP A 339 2.08 9.34 -21.74
N ASN A 340 2.14 8.92 -20.48
CA ASN A 340 2.88 9.62 -19.43
C ASN A 340 4.40 9.51 -19.66
N GLU A 341 4.90 8.35 -20.06
CA GLU A 341 6.30 8.16 -20.43
C GLU A 341 6.69 9.00 -21.65
N TRP A 342 5.84 9.01 -22.68
CA TRP A 342 6.03 9.84 -23.86
C TRP A 342 6.04 11.32 -23.50
N LYS A 343 5.07 11.80 -22.70
CA LYS A 343 5.02 13.19 -22.21
C LYS A 343 6.26 13.56 -21.39
N LEU A 344 6.74 12.66 -20.53
CA LEU A 344 7.93 12.87 -19.72
C LEU A 344 9.19 12.97 -20.60
N LYS A 345 9.36 12.05 -21.56
CA LYS A 345 10.48 12.07 -22.51
C LYS A 345 10.45 13.33 -23.38
N LYS A 346 9.28 13.72 -23.89
CA LYS A 346 9.08 14.96 -24.65
C LYS A 346 9.46 16.19 -23.81
N ALA A 347 8.94 16.30 -22.59
CA ALA A 347 9.26 17.40 -21.69
C ALA A 347 10.75 17.47 -21.31
N GLN A 348 11.41 16.33 -21.07
CA GLN A 348 12.85 16.27 -20.81
C GLN A 348 13.68 16.73 -22.01
N ARG A 349 13.30 16.31 -23.23
CA ARG A 349 13.96 16.74 -24.48
C ARG A 349 13.75 18.22 -24.74
N ASP A 350 12.54 18.73 -24.55
CA ASP A 350 12.24 20.16 -24.70
C ASP A 350 13.01 21.01 -23.69
N GLN A 351 13.10 20.57 -22.44
CA GLN A 351 13.94 21.23 -21.43
C GLN A 351 15.43 21.18 -21.80
N ALA A 352 15.94 20.06 -22.32
CA ALA A 352 17.32 19.96 -22.77
C ALA A 352 17.62 20.90 -23.95
N LYS A 353 16.70 20.98 -24.94
CA LYS A 353 16.78 21.93 -26.06
C LYS A 353 16.77 23.38 -25.57
N GLN A 354 15.88 23.74 -24.65
CA GLN A 354 15.83 25.09 -24.06
C GLN A 354 17.08 25.43 -23.25
N MET A 355 17.62 24.48 -22.48
CA MET A 355 18.86 24.65 -21.71
C MET A 355 20.06 24.84 -22.64
N ALA A 356 20.19 24.03 -23.70
CA ALA A 356 21.24 24.17 -24.69
C ALA A 356 21.16 25.52 -25.42
N ARG A 357 19.96 25.97 -25.80
CA ARG A 357 19.74 27.29 -26.40
C ARG A 357 20.15 28.42 -25.45
N ARG A 358 19.73 28.38 -24.18
CA ARG A 358 20.14 29.37 -23.16
C ARG A 358 21.65 29.37 -22.92
N GLN A 359 22.30 28.20 -22.92
CA GLN A 359 23.77 28.10 -22.79
C GLN A 359 24.48 28.75 -23.98
N LYS A 360 23.99 28.56 -25.21
CA LYS A 360 24.50 29.24 -26.41
C LYS A 360 24.34 30.76 -26.30
N GLU A 361 23.15 31.25 -25.95
CA GLU A 361 22.86 32.69 -25.78
C GLU A 361 23.75 33.32 -24.67
N LEU A 362 23.95 32.61 -23.55
CA LEU A 362 24.85 33.05 -22.46
C LEU A 362 26.33 33.07 -22.88
N ALA A 363 26.79 32.08 -23.65
CA ALA A 363 28.15 32.04 -24.17
C ALA A 363 28.41 33.20 -25.15
N GLU A 364 27.45 33.48 -26.04
CA GLU A 364 27.53 34.61 -26.96
C GLU A 364 27.53 35.96 -26.23
N MET A 365 26.68 36.14 -25.21
CA MET A 365 26.69 37.33 -24.36
C MET A 365 28.02 37.51 -23.63
N ARG A 366 28.62 36.43 -23.10
CA ARG A 366 29.95 36.49 -22.45
C ARG A 366 31.04 36.90 -23.44
N ARG A 367 31.05 36.33 -24.65
CA ARG A 367 32.00 36.71 -25.71
C ARG A 367 31.88 38.19 -26.07
N LYS A 368 30.65 38.69 -26.31
CA LYS A 368 30.39 40.10 -26.61
C LYS A 368 30.81 41.02 -25.45
N ALA A 369 30.57 40.61 -24.20
CA ALA A 369 30.98 41.37 -23.02
C ALA A 369 32.51 41.43 -22.88
N GLU A 370 33.21 40.32 -23.13
CA GLU A 370 34.66 40.26 -23.09
C GLU A 370 35.31 41.10 -24.20
N GLU A 371 34.80 41.03 -25.43
CA GLU A 371 35.22 41.92 -26.53
C GLU A 371 35.02 43.39 -26.18
N SER A 372 33.88 43.74 -25.59
CA SER A 372 33.61 45.12 -25.15
C SER A 372 34.57 45.57 -24.05
N ARG A 373 34.91 44.67 -23.10
CA ARG A 373 35.88 44.93 -22.03
C ARG A 373 37.28 45.15 -22.60
N LYS A 374 37.70 44.30 -23.55
CA LYS A 374 39.00 44.44 -24.25
C LYS A 374 39.08 45.79 -24.98
N LYS A 375 38.03 46.19 -25.71
CA LYS A 375 37.97 47.50 -26.39
C LYS A 375 38.05 48.68 -25.42
N LEU A 376 37.30 48.63 -24.31
CA LEU A 376 37.32 49.68 -23.28
C LEU A 376 38.69 49.78 -22.58
N LEU A 377 39.35 48.65 -22.30
CA LEU A 377 40.71 48.62 -21.75
C LEU A 377 41.72 49.22 -22.73
N GLU A 378 41.65 48.88 -24.00
CA GLU A 378 42.55 49.41 -25.04
C GLU A 378 42.37 50.92 -25.24
N GLU A 379 41.13 51.42 -25.17
CA GLU A 379 40.83 52.85 -25.25
C GLU A 379 41.31 53.61 -24.00
N ALA A 380 41.14 53.03 -22.80
CA ALA A 380 41.64 53.61 -21.55
C ALA A 380 43.17 53.71 -21.54
N LEU A 381 43.87 52.67 -22.02
CA LEU A 381 45.33 52.66 -22.16
C LEU A 381 45.82 53.67 -23.21
N LYS A 382 45.09 53.87 -24.31
CA LYS A 382 45.40 54.92 -25.31
C LYS A 382 45.26 56.33 -24.73
N LYS A 383 44.31 56.57 -23.82
CA LYS A 383 44.12 57.88 -23.15
C LYS A 383 45.15 58.14 -22.05
N ALA A 384 45.77 57.10 -21.48
CA ALA A 384 46.74 57.23 -20.39
C ALA A 384 48.19 57.52 -20.85
N GLY A 385 48.50 57.46 -22.15
CA GLY A 385 49.81 57.87 -22.68
C GLY A 385 51.00 56.99 -22.27
N ASP A 386 50.76 55.74 -21.86
CA ASP A 386 51.78 54.79 -21.40
C ASP A 386 52.01 53.70 -22.47
N GLU A 387 52.98 53.93 -23.38
CA GLU A 387 53.28 53.02 -24.49
C GLU A 387 53.83 51.65 -24.00
N SER A 388 54.42 51.59 -22.81
CA SER A 388 55.02 50.38 -22.24
C SER A 388 53.98 49.31 -21.86
N LYS A 389 52.84 49.72 -21.28
CA LYS A 389 51.72 48.82 -20.94
C LYS A 389 50.89 48.39 -22.15
N LYS A 390 50.98 49.13 -23.25
CA LYS A 390 50.24 48.85 -24.50
C LYS A 390 50.82 47.65 -25.25
N GLU A 391 52.13 47.41 -25.13
CA GLU A 391 52.79 46.20 -25.66
C GLU A 391 52.59 44.99 -24.74
N GLU A 392 52.60 45.17 -23.42
CA GLU A 392 52.33 44.10 -22.44
C GLU A 392 50.91 43.52 -22.58
N VAL A 393 49.89 44.38 -22.72
CA VAL A 393 48.49 43.95 -22.94
C VAL A 393 48.28 43.37 -24.35
N LYS A 394 49.09 43.74 -25.35
CA LYS A 394 49.06 43.09 -26.68
C LYS A 394 49.70 41.69 -26.64
N ALA A 395 50.71 41.48 -25.79
CA ALA A 395 51.31 40.17 -25.59
C ALA A 395 50.37 39.22 -24.82
N GLU A 396 49.72 39.69 -23.75
CA GLU A 396 48.71 38.89 -23.01
C GLU A 396 47.50 38.53 -23.89
N ASN A 397 47.01 39.46 -24.71
CA ASN A 397 45.89 39.17 -25.63
C ASN A 397 46.27 38.23 -26.79
N ALA A 398 47.55 38.12 -27.15
CA ALA A 398 48.02 37.20 -28.19
C ALA A 398 48.22 35.77 -27.66
N GLU A 399 48.44 35.59 -26.36
CA GLU A 399 48.44 34.26 -25.70
C GLU A 399 47.01 33.72 -25.51
N ASP A 400 46.05 34.58 -25.12
CA ASP A 400 44.63 34.18 -24.99
C ASP A 400 43.91 33.91 -26.33
N ALA A 401 44.47 34.36 -27.47
CA ALA A 401 43.88 34.14 -28.80
C ALA A 401 44.16 32.74 -29.40
N LYS A 402 44.86 31.86 -28.67
CA LYS A 402 45.13 30.48 -29.12
C LYS A 402 44.10 29.44 -28.71
N ASP A 403 43.05 29.82 -27.97
CA ASP A 403 41.91 28.95 -27.63
C ASP A 403 40.59 29.56 -28.14
N GLU A 404 40.51 29.81 -29.45
CA GLU A 404 39.23 30.03 -30.13
C GLU A 404 38.61 28.66 -30.51
N PRO A 405 37.45 28.26 -29.94
CA PRO A 405 36.64 27.25 -30.59
C PRO A 405 35.94 27.90 -31.80
N LYS A 406 36.30 27.44 -33.00
CA LYS A 406 35.60 27.72 -34.27
C LYS A 406 34.09 27.54 -34.09
N ALA A 407 33.35 28.64 -34.04
CA ALA A 407 31.90 28.67 -33.87
C ALA A 407 31.12 28.84 -35.19
N GLU A 408 31.78 28.82 -36.34
CA GLU A 408 31.15 29.09 -37.65
C GLU A 408 30.71 27.85 -38.45
N VAL A 409 30.80 26.62 -37.90
CA VAL A 409 30.35 25.39 -38.60
C VAL A 409 29.00 24.84 -38.10
N LYS A 410 28.34 25.48 -37.12
CA LYS A 410 27.14 24.89 -36.45
C LYS A 410 25.79 25.57 -36.70
N GLU A 411 25.68 26.61 -37.53
CA GLU A 411 24.36 27.19 -37.83
C GLU A 411 23.55 26.36 -38.83
N GLU A 412 24.20 25.68 -39.79
CA GLU A 412 23.49 24.81 -40.75
C GLU A 412 23.16 23.42 -40.18
N GLU A 413 24.02 22.83 -39.33
CA GLU A 413 23.71 21.56 -38.63
C GLU A 413 22.52 21.68 -37.67
N VAL A 414 22.28 22.85 -37.07
CA VAL A 414 21.19 23.03 -36.10
C VAL A 414 19.83 23.21 -36.80
N LYS A 415 19.79 23.77 -38.02
CA LYS A 415 18.55 23.79 -38.82
C LYS A 415 18.18 22.41 -39.36
N GLN A 416 19.16 21.55 -39.65
CA GLN A 416 18.88 20.18 -40.06
C GLN A 416 18.43 19.26 -38.91
N GLU A 417 18.80 19.55 -37.66
CA GLU A 417 18.28 18.84 -36.48
C GLU A 417 16.88 19.31 -36.02
N GLU A 418 16.32 20.37 -36.62
CA GLU A 418 14.98 20.88 -36.29
C GLU A 418 13.84 20.09 -36.96
N ASP A 419 14.09 19.38 -38.07
CA ASP A 419 13.03 18.88 -38.96
C ASP A 419 12.75 17.37 -38.95
N ASP A 420 13.41 16.56 -38.11
CA ASP A 420 12.98 15.17 -37.87
C ASP A 420 13.15 14.80 -36.39
N ASP A 421 12.08 14.99 -35.63
CA ASP A 421 12.06 14.82 -34.18
C ASP A 421 11.91 13.36 -33.74
N GLY A 422 11.69 12.42 -34.68
CA GLY A 422 11.73 10.96 -34.49
C GLY A 422 10.78 10.39 -33.43
N MET A 423 9.96 11.23 -32.78
CA MET A 423 9.06 10.88 -31.67
C MET A 423 7.59 11.04 -32.01
N GLY A 424 7.29 11.58 -33.21
CA GLY A 424 5.92 11.80 -33.70
C GLY A 424 5.14 12.85 -32.91
N GLU A 425 4.02 13.28 -33.47
CA GLU A 425 3.12 14.25 -32.80
C GLU A 425 2.25 13.61 -31.71
N GLU A 426 2.02 12.29 -31.79
CA GLU A 426 1.08 11.54 -30.95
C GLU A 426 1.79 10.45 -30.13
N PRO A 427 1.30 10.13 -28.91
CA PRO A 427 1.86 9.04 -28.11
C PRO A 427 1.60 7.67 -28.79
N PRO A 428 2.49 6.68 -28.57
CA PRO A 428 2.33 5.37 -29.20
C PRO A 428 1.08 4.66 -28.65
N LYS A 429 0.24 4.19 -29.57
CA LYS A 429 -0.94 3.40 -29.27
C LYS A 429 -0.51 2.01 -28.83
N VAL A 430 -0.95 1.56 -27.66
CA VAL A 430 -0.63 0.22 -27.14
C VAL A 430 -1.77 -0.75 -27.42
N GLU A 431 -1.41 -2.02 -27.57
CA GLU A 431 -2.35 -3.15 -27.69
C GLU A 431 -2.15 -4.11 -26.52
N LEU A 432 -3.17 -4.92 -26.24
CA LEU A 432 -3.06 -6.00 -25.25
C LEU A 432 -2.26 -7.16 -25.83
N THR A 433 -1.42 -7.79 -25.00
CA THR A 433 -0.75 -9.05 -25.36
C THR A 433 -1.72 -10.23 -25.28
N GLU A 434 -1.36 -11.37 -25.89
CA GLU A 434 -2.17 -12.61 -25.77
C GLU A 434 -2.34 -13.05 -24.30
N GLU A 435 -1.30 -12.86 -23.49
CA GLU A 435 -1.37 -13.11 -22.04
C GLU A 435 -2.41 -12.19 -21.38
N GLU A 436 -2.38 -10.88 -21.65
CA GLU A 436 -3.31 -9.89 -21.10
C GLU A 436 -4.76 -10.11 -21.55
N LEU A 437 -4.99 -10.71 -22.72
CA LEU A 437 -6.32 -11.07 -23.22
C LEU A 437 -6.94 -12.26 -22.47
N ASN A 438 -6.08 -13.15 -21.95
CA ASN A 438 -6.47 -14.37 -21.22
C ASN A 438 -6.54 -14.17 -19.70
N VAL A 439 -6.27 -12.96 -19.21
CA VAL A 439 -6.39 -12.64 -17.78
C VAL A 439 -7.85 -12.58 -17.35
N GLU A 440 -8.21 -13.36 -16.33
CA GLU A 440 -9.55 -13.32 -15.71
C GLU A 440 -9.63 -12.27 -14.58
N PHE A 441 -8.52 -12.00 -13.90
CA PHE A 441 -8.42 -11.07 -12.76
C PHE A 441 -7.13 -10.25 -12.81
N ARG A 442 -7.14 -9.02 -12.31
CA ARG A 442 -5.92 -8.19 -12.30
C ARG A 442 -4.75 -8.90 -11.59
N PRO A 443 -3.52 -8.83 -12.13
CA PRO A 443 -2.34 -9.33 -11.43
C PRO A 443 -2.16 -8.65 -10.07
N LYS A 444 -1.71 -9.40 -9.05
CA LYS A 444 -1.52 -8.99 -7.63
C LYS A 444 -0.60 -7.78 -7.38
N ALA A 445 -0.08 -7.13 -8.41
CA ALA A 445 0.73 -5.91 -8.30
C ALA A 445 -0.06 -4.66 -7.84
N ALA A 446 -1.39 -4.74 -7.77
CA ALA A 446 -2.29 -3.63 -7.41
C ALA A 446 -2.45 -3.38 -5.88
N GLY A 447 -1.70 -4.12 -5.04
CA GLY A 447 -1.98 -4.21 -3.60
C GLY A 447 -2.97 -5.34 -3.31
N SER A 448 -2.83 -6.02 -2.18
CA SER A 448 -3.73 -7.10 -1.80
C SER A 448 -5.04 -6.55 -1.24
N ASP A 449 -6.12 -7.28 -1.47
CA ASP A 449 -7.43 -7.00 -0.87
C ASP A 449 -7.33 -7.12 0.65
N ILE A 450 -6.76 -8.22 1.15
CA ILE A 450 -6.57 -8.49 2.57
C ILE A 450 -5.08 -8.64 2.87
N ALA A 451 -4.60 -8.01 3.95
CA ALA A 451 -3.22 -8.16 4.38
C ALA A 451 -2.89 -9.64 4.69
N PRO A 452 -1.72 -10.17 4.32
CA PRO A 452 -1.40 -11.60 4.45
C PRO A 452 -1.61 -12.18 5.86
N GLY A 453 -1.22 -11.44 6.89
CA GLY A 453 -1.41 -11.85 8.29
C GLY A 453 -2.89 -11.87 8.72
N ALA A 454 -3.71 -10.96 8.19
CA ALA A 454 -5.15 -10.94 8.46
C ALA A 454 -5.88 -12.08 7.73
N LEU A 455 -5.49 -12.36 6.48
CA LEU A 455 -6.02 -13.48 5.72
C LEU A 455 -5.70 -14.81 6.42
N SER A 456 -4.45 -15.01 6.84
CA SER A 456 -3.99 -16.23 7.53
C SER A 456 -4.80 -16.56 8.79
N LYS A 457 -5.28 -15.52 9.49
CA LYS A 457 -6.09 -15.65 10.72
C LYS A 457 -7.56 -15.94 10.48
N SER A 458 -8.08 -15.63 9.29
CA SER A 458 -9.53 -15.62 9.05
C SER A 458 -9.98 -16.59 7.96
N ILE A 459 -9.07 -17.06 7.11
CA ILE A 459 -9.39 -17.89 5.94
C ILE A 459 -10.15 -19.18 6.28
N ALA A 460 -9.89 -19.77 7.45
CA ALA A 460 -10.60 -20.97 7.91
C ALA A 460 -12.09 -20.72 8.23
N ASN A 461 -12.48 -19.46 8.46
CA ASN A 461 -13.85 -19.06 8.80
C ASN A 461 -14.61 -18.51 7.59
N PHE A 462 -14.03 -18.56 6.39
CA PHE A 462 -14.66 -18.03 5.18
C PHE A 462 -15.80 -18.92 4.72
N THR A 463 -16.95 -18.31 4.45
CA THR A 463 -18.21 -18.97 4.11
C THR A 463 -19.01 -18.13 3.12
N VAL A 464 -19.79 -18.81 2.28
CA VAL A 464 -20.84 -18.18 1.45
C VAL A 464 -22.04 -17.87 2.35
N PRO A 465 -22.74 -16.73 2.18
CA PRO A 465 -23.93 -16.37 2.96
C PRO A 465 -25.06 -17.38 2.78
N GLU A 466 -25.79 -17.63 3.86
CA GLU A 466 -27.01 -18.43 3.86
C GLU A 466 -28.24 -17.59 4.21
N GLU A 467 -29.42 -17.94 3.67
CA GLU A 467 -30.68 -17.28 4.02
C GLU A 467 -30.99 -17.36 5.53
N SER A 468 -30.51 -18.43 6.18
CA SER A 468 -30.62 -18.67 7.63
C SER A 468 -30.00 -17.56 8.48
N GLU A 469 -29.05 -16.78 7.92
CA GLU A 469 -28.40 -15.66 8.59
C GLU A 469 -29.29 -14.42 8.74
N GLY A 470 -30.43 -14.36 8.03
CA GLY A 470 -31.38 -13.24 8.09
C GLY A 470 -31.27 -12.24 6.94
N PHE A 471 -30.73 -12.66 5.80
CA PHE A 471 -30.81 -11.91 4.54
C PHE A 471 -32.23 -11.96 3.97
N ASP A 472 -32.68 -10.84 3.38
CA ASP A 472 -33.92 -10.78 2.62
C ASP A 472 -33.75 -11.38 1.20
N ALA A 473 -32.51 -11.42 0.69
CA ALA A 473 -32.14 -12.07 -0.58
C ALA A 473 -30.64 -12.41 -0.61
N VAL A 474 -30.29 -13.55 -1.21
CA VAL A 474 -28.90 -13.92 -1.56
C VAL A 474 -28.83 -14.14 -3.07
N GLU A 475 -28.03 -13.32 -3.75
CA GLU A 475 -27.91 -13.33 -5.20
C GLU A 475 -26.53 -13.83 -5.63
N PHE A 476 -26.51 -14.77 -6.56
CA PHE A 476 -25.30 -15.39 -7.10
C PHE A 476 -25.00 -14.79 -8.48
N VAL A 477 -23.94 -13.98 -8.57
CA VAL A 477 -23.71 -13.07 -9.72
C VAL A 477 -22.93 -13.72 -10.86
N TRP A 478 -21.94 -14.57 -10.54
CA TRP A 478 -21.07 -15.19 -11.54
C TRP A 478 -21.46 -16.64 -11.82
N GLU A 479 -21.45 -17.48 -10.79
CA GLU A 479 -21.89 -18.87 -10.86
C GLU A 479 -22.95 -19.16 -9.80
N GLY A 480 -23.64 -20.29 -9.91
CA GLY A 480 -24.70 -20.70 -8.97
C GLY A 480 -24.18 -20.98 -7.55
N GLU A 481 -25.11 -21.28 -6.64
CA GLU A 481 -24.79 -21.51 -5.22
C GLU A 481 -23.82 -22.66 -5.00
N ALA A 482 -24.05 -23.79 -5.68
CA ALA A 482 -23.24 -24.99 -5.51
C ALA A 482 -21.81 -24.75 -6.02
N GLU A 483 -21.70 -24.15 -7.20
CA GLU A 483 -20.44 -23.81 -7.85
C GLU A 483 -19.65 -22.79 -7.03
N SER A 484 -20.30 -21.74 -6.53
CA SER A 484 -19.68 -20.72 -5.68
C SER A 484 -19.13 -21.32 -4.37
N LYS A 485 -19.88 -22.21 -3.72
CA LYS A 485 -19.43 -22.91 -2.50
C LYS A 485 -18.24 -23.82 -2.77
N GLU A 486 -18.28 -24.57 -3.86
CA GLU A 486 -17.17 -25.44 -4.27
C GLU A 486 -15.93 -24.62 -4.61
N TYR A 487 -16.10 -23.52 -5.35
CA TYR A 487 -15.03 -22.61 -5.72
C TYR A 487 -14.35 -22.00 -4.50
N LEU A 488 -15.11 -21.44 -3.55
CA LEU A 488 -14.56 -20.89 -2.32
C LEU A 488 -13.81 -21.96 -1.51
N LYS A 489 -14.35 -23.18 -1.41
CA LYS A 489 -13.69 -24.28 -0.70
C LYS A 489 -12.35 -24.63 -1.36
N LYS A 490 -12.32 -24.75 -2.69
CA LYS A 490 -11.10 -25.00 -3.46
C LYS A 490 -10.06 -23.90 -3.25
N TRP A 491 -10.49 -22.65 -3.36
CA TRP A 491 -9.63 -21.49 -3.13
C TRP A 491 -9.05 -21.47 -1.71
N ILE A 492 -9.86 -21.76 -0.69
CA ILE A 492 -9.39 -21.85 0.70
C ILE A 492 -8.30 -22.93 0.83
N MET A 493 -8.49 -24.11 0.24
CA MET A 493 -7.50 -25.19 0.29
C MET A 493 -6.19 -24.79 -0.39
N GLU A 494 -6.25 -24.24 -1.60
CA GLU A 494 -5.06 -23.79 -2.36
C GLU A 494 -4.32 -22.66 -1.64
N ALA A 495 -5.06 -21.71 -1.07
CA ALA A 495 -4.49 -20.62 -0.27
C ALA A 495 -3.85 -21.15 1.02
N LYS A 496 -4.51 -22.04 1.78
CA LYS A 496 -3.94 -22.66 2.99
C LYS A 496 -2.62 -23.39 2.70
N GLN A 497 -2.53 -24.07 1.55
CA GLN A 497 -1.33 -24.80 1.11
C GLN A 497 -0.14 -23.90 0.79
N THR A 498 -0.36 -22.63 0.46
CA THR A 498 0.74 -21.73 0.05
C THR A 498 1.05 -20.64 1.08
N MET A 499 0.11 -20.37 1.98
CA MET A 499 0.24 -19.34 3.00
C MET A 499 1.10 -19.76 4.19
N ARG A 500 1.51 -18.80 5.01
CA ARG A 500 2.28 -19.01 6.26
C ARG A 500 1.39 -18.77 7.49
N ILE A 501 1.55 -19.57 8.56
CA ILE A 501 0.95 -19.30 9.87
C ILE A 501 1.93 -18.50 10.72
N GLU A 502 1.67 -17.19 10.80
CA GLU A 502 2.56 -16.26 11.50
C GLU A 502 2.56 -16.45 13.02
N ASP A 503 1.45 -16.95 13.59
CA ASP A 503 1.27 -17.02 15.04
C ASP A 503 1.48 -18.41 15.64
N LEU A 504 1.68 -19.45 14.82
CA LEU A 504 1.96 -20.83 15.26
C LEU A 504 3.08 -20.91 16.30
N GLN A 505 2.88 -21.55 17.46
CA GLN A 505 3.94 -21.70 18.46
C GLN A 505 4.31 -23.17 18.62
N PRO A 506 5.60 -23.49 18.82
CA PRO A 506 6.02 -24.86 19.13
C PRO A 506 5.36 -25.32 20.42
N SER A 507 4.74 -26.49 20.39
CA SER A 507 4.06 -27.05 21.56
C SER A 507 5.04 -27.52 22.64
N LYS A 508 4.50 -27.81 23.82
CA LYS A 508 5.25 -28.49 24.88
C LYS A 508 5.82 -29.84 24.41
N TYR A 509 5.08 -30.56 23.56
CA TYR A 509 5.52 -31.83 22.98
C TYR A 509 6.82 -31.66 22.18
N PHE A 510 6.91 -30.61 21.35
CA PHE A 510 8.15 -30.27 20.65
C PHE A 510 9.31 -30.00 21.62
N ALA A 511 9.08 -29.17 22.65
CA ALA A 511 10.12 -28.82 23.62
C ALA A 511 10.67 -30.06 24.36
N ASP A 512 9.78 -30.97 24.78
CA ASP A 512 10.15 -32.22 25.45
C ASP A 512 10.97 -33.14 24.52
N LYS A 513 10.59 -33.24 23.24
CA LYS A 513 11.32 -34.04 22.24
C LYS A 513 12.68 -33.46 21.88
N VAL A 514 12.82 -32.14 21.85
CA VAL A 514 14.13 -31.49 21.66
C VAL A 514 15.05 -31.76 22.85
N ALA A 515 14.54 -31.66 24.08
CA ALA A 515 15.34 -31.93 25.28
C ALA A 515 15.80 -33.39 25.36
N GLN A 516 14.91 -34.34 25.05
CA GLN A 516 15.25 -35.76 24.97
C GLN A 516 16.35 -36.02 23.94
N TRP A 517 16.21 -35.45 22.74
CA TRP A 517 17.21 -35.59 21.68
C TRP A 517 18.55 -34.98 22.04
N GLN A 518 18.58 -33.78 22.61
CA GLN A 518 19.84 -33.13 23.02
C GLN A 518 20.64 -33.98 23.99
N LYS A 519 19.96 -34.63 24.95
CA LYS A 519 20.60 -35.55 25.88
C LYS A 519 21.16 -36.78 25.16
N LEU A 520 20.34 -37.44 24.35
CA LEU A 520 20.73 -38.65 23.63
C LEU A 520 21.88 -38.39 22.65
N PHE A 521 21.83 -37.29 21.92
CA PHE A 521 22.86 -36.86 20.98
C PHE A 521 24.20 -36.59 21.69
N GLN A 522 24.17 -35.95 22.86
CA GLN A 522 25.38 -35.74 23.68
C GLN A 522 25.93 -37.06 24.24
N ASP A 523 25.05 -37.97 24.67
CA ASP A 523 25.44 -39.29 25.17
C ASP A 523 26.15 -40.11 24.07
N TRP A 524 25.62 -40.12 22.84
CA TRP A 524 26.29 -40.80 21.71
C TRP A 524 27.63 -40.15 21.35
N GLN A 525 27.73 -38.82 21.32
CA GLN A 525 29.00 -38.13 21.10
C GLN A 525 30.04 -38.45 22.18
N ALA A 526 29.60 -38.51 23.45
CA ALA A 526 30.46 -38.89 24.56
C ALA A 526 30.95 -40.34 24.43
N LYS A 527 30.05 -41.27 24.09
CA LYS A 527 30.38 -42.69 23.83
C LYS A 527 31.37 -42.86 22.67
N GLN A 528 31.19 -42.11 21.58
CA GLN A 528 32.13 -42.12 20.45
C GLN A 528 33.51 -41.64 20.90
N LYS A 529 33.56 -40.56 21.68
CA LYS A 529 34.82 -40.01 22.21
C LYS A 529 35.51 -41.00 23.14
N THR A 530 34.78 -41.68 24.02
CA THR A 530 35.35 -42.71 24.89
C THR A 530 35.87 -43.91 24.12
N PHE A 531 35.13 -44.36 23.10
CA PHE A 531 35.56 -45.44 22.21
C PHE A 531 36.84 -45.07 21.44
N LYS A 532 36.90 -43.87 20.86
CA LYS A 532 38.10 -43.37 20.15
C LYS A 532 39.31 -43.18 21.08
N ALA A 533 39.10 -42.86 22.35
CA ALA A 533 40.17 -42.72 23.34
C ALA A 533 40.70 -44.06 23.83
N ASN A 534 39.83 -45.06 24.02
CA ASN A 534 40.16 -46.39 24.51
C ASN A 534 39.54 -47.47 23.61
N PRO A 535 40.07 -47.69 22.40
CA PRO A 535 39.54 -48.72 21.52
C PRO A 535 39.78 -50.11 22.13
N PRO A 536 38.80 -51.02 22.11
CA PRO A 536 39.01 -52.39 22.57
C PRO A 536 40.13 -53.05 21.75
N ALA A 537 40.98 -53.85 22.42
CA ALA A 537 42.08 -54.54 21.77
C ALA A 537 41.53 -55.41 20.64
N LYS A 538 41.86 -55.07 19.38
CA LYS A 538 41.54 -55.89 18.21
C LYS A 538 42.00 -57.32 18.51
N LYS A 539 41.07 -58.28 18.62
CA LYS A 539 41.43 -59.70 18.55
C LYS A 539 42.11 -59.88 17.20
N GLU A 540 43.41 -60.19 17.21
CA GLU A 540 44.16 -60.57 16.01
C GLU A 540 43.40 -61.69 15.31
N LYS A 541 42.70 -61.36 14.22
CA LYS A 541 42.34 -62.35 13.22
C LYS A 541 43.65 -62.72 12.53
N LYS A 542 44.17 -63.90 12.88
CA LYS A 542 45.23 -64.60 12.18
C LYS A 542 44.97 -64.56 10.67
N ASP A 543 46.01 -64.20 9.91
CA ASP A 543 46.14 -64.42 8.48
C ASP A 543 45.58 -65.79 8.09
N THR A 544 44.41 -65.79 7.47
CA THR A 544 43.88 -66.85 6.61
C THR A 544 42.76 -66.22 5.79
N ASP A 545 42.92 -66.24 4.47
CA ASP A 545 41.96 -65.90 3.41
C ASP A 545 40.89 -64.87 3.75
N GLU A 546 41.07 -63.67 3.19
CA GLU A 546 40.10 -62.58 3.10
C GLU A 546 38.65 -63.09 3.00
N PRO A 547 37.90 -63.17 4.13
CA PRO A 547 36.47 -63.30 4.03
C PRO A 547 35.98 -61.89 3.75
N GLU A 548 35.27 -61.72 2.64
CA GLU A 548 34.35 -60.60 2.43
C GLU A 548 33.83 -60.12 3.79
N ARG A 549 34.14 -58.88 4.17
CA ARG A 549 33.54 -58.28 5.37
C ARG A 549 32.04 -58.48 5.21
N LYS A 550 31.45 -59.42 5.96
CA LYS A 550 30.01 -59.69 5.94
C LYS A 550 29.32 -58.34 5.91
N VAL A 551 28.56 -58.08 4.85
CA VAL A 551 27.75 -56.87 4.70
C VAL A 551 26.82 -56.87 5.91
N LEU A 552 27.24 -56.19 6.96
CA LEU A 552 26.51 -56.10 8.22
C LEU A 552 25.30 -55.24 7.93
N ASP A 553 24.12 -55.86 7.93
CA ASP A 553 22.85 -55.19 7.75
C ASP A 553 22.62 -54.24 8.92
N ILE A 554 22.78 -52.94 8.66
CA ILE A 554 22.73 -51.86 9.66
C ILE A 554 21.38 -51.84 10.37
N PHE A 555 20.30 -52.20 9.67
CA PHE A 555 18.96 -52.11 10.22
C PHE A 555 18.64 -53.25 11.18
N SER A 556 19.33 -54.40 11.05
CA SER A 556 19.20 -55.56 11.94
C SER A 556 19.87 -55.38 13.31
N ILE A 557 20.64 -54.31 13.52
CA ILE A 557 21.33 -54.04 14.79
C ILE A 557 20.31 -53.59 15.84
N GLU A 558 20.19 -54.31 16.96
CA GLU A 558 19.24 -53.99 18.02
C GLU A 558 19.70 -52.83 18.92
N ASP A 559 21.01 -52.75 19.21
CA ASP A 559 21.62 -51.70 20.04
C ASP A 559 22.67 -50.92 19.23
N VAL A 560 22.41 -49.65 18.95
CA VAL A 560 23.35 -48.80 18.19
C VAL A 560 24.62 -48.45 18.97
N ASP A 561 24.64 -48.68 20.29
CA ASP A 561 25.79 -48.45 21.15
C ASP A 561 26.79 -49.63 21.14
N ASP A 562 26.39 -50.82 20.67
CA ASP A 562 27.23 -52.01 20.60
C ASP A 562 26.84 -52.95 19.45
N MET A 563 27.69 -53.06 18.41
CA MET A 563 27.51 -53.97 17.28
C MET A 563 27.85 -55.45 17.59
N GLY A 564 28.15 -55.79 18.84
CA GLY A 564 28.46 -57.15 19.32
C GLY A 564 29.92 -57.38 19.75
N ASP A 565 30.77 -56.36 19.63
CA ASP A 565 32.19 -56.37 20.02
C ASP A 565 32.61 -55.12 20.81
N GLY A 566 31.65 -54.32 21.28
CA GLY A 566 31.86 -53.07 21.99
C GLY A 566 32.10 -51.86 21.06
N GLU A 567 32.01 -52.02 19.74
CA GLU A 567 32.06 -50.91 18.78
C GLU A 567 30.65 -50.32 18.55
N PRO A 568 30.40 -49.04 18.87
CA PRO A 568 29.13 -48.40 18.56
C PRO A 568 28.99 -48.17 17.04
N LEU A 569 27.75 -48.17 16.53
CA LEU A 569 27.47 -48.01 15.10
C LEU A 569 28.02 -46.70 14.51
N TYR A 570 28.06 -45.65 15.32
CA TYR A 570 28.57 -44.32 14.98
C TYR A 570 30.07 -44.14 15.30
N ALA A 571 30.82 -45.21 15.58
CA ALA A 571 32.26 -45.16 15.91
C ALA A 571 33.07 -44.33 14.89
N ASN A 572 32.72 -44.42 13.61
CA ASN A 572 33.42 -43.78 12.50
C ASN A 572 32.81 -42.45 12.04
N PHE A 573 31.81 -41.89 12.75
CA PHE A 573 31.22 -40.61 12.39
C PHE A 573 32.26 -39.47 12.47
N ALA A 574 32.32 -38.67 11.41
CA ALA A 574 33.00 -37.39 11.33
C ALA A 574 32.05 -36.23 11.69
N ALA A 575 32.53 -34.99 11.62
CA ALA A 575 31.74 -33.81 12.01
C ALA A 575 30.51 -33.62 11.10
N GLU A 576 30.67 -33.90 9.81
CA GLU A 576 29.62 -33.89 8.81
C GLU A 576 28.55 -34.96 9.06
N ASP A 577 28.93 -36.14 9.54
CA ASP A 577 27.99 -37.22 9.86
C ASP A 577 27.14 -36.86 11.07
N TRP A 578 27.75 -36.30 12.11
CA TRP A 578 27.01 -35.76 13.26
C TRP A 578 26.07 -34.62 12.86
N ALA A 579 26.50 -33.75 11.95
CA ALA A 579 25.67 -32.66 11.44
C ALA A 579 24.47 -33.20 10.63
N LEU A 580 24.67 -34.21 9.79
CA LEU A 580 23.59 -34.86 9.05
C LEU A 580 22.63 -35.61 9.99
N LEU A 581 23.13 -36.31 11.01
CA LEU A 581 22.29 -36.93 12.05
C LEU A 581 21.40 -35.90 12.74
N GLN A 582 21.96 -34.73 13.09
CA GLN A 582 21.19 -33.64 13.68
C GLN A 582 20.11 -33.12 12.71
N MET A 583 20.48 -32.88 11.45
CA MET A 583 19.53 -32.38 10.42
C MET A 583 18.39 -33.36 10.18
N ARG A 584 18.67 -34.67 10.12
CA ARG A 584 17.68 -35.74 10.01
C ARG A 584 16.60 -35.64 11.08
N TYR A 585 17.02 -35.58 12.35
CA TYR A 585 16.08 -35.50 13.45
C TYR A 585 15.37 -34.14 13.49
N GLU A 586 16.07 -33.03 13.28
CA GLU A 586 15.47 -31.70 13.32
C GLU A 586 14.39 -31.53 12.24
N PHE A 587 14.61 -31.99 11.01
CA PHE A 587 13.60 -31.92 9.95
C PHE A 587 12.43 -32.88 10.16
N TYR A 588 12.70 -34.12 10.58
CA TYR A 588 11.64 -35.07 10.93
C TYR A 588 10.75 -34.51 12.04
N LEU A 589 11.38 -34.03 13.14
CA LEU A 589 10.65 -33.47 14.27
C LEU A 589 9.90 -32.20 13.90
N LEU A 590 10.48 -31.35 13.04
CA LEU A 590 9.80 -30.16 12.53
C LEU A 590 8.48 -30.54 11.85
N GLN A 591 8.52 -31.53 10.95
CA GLN A 591 7.35 -31.92 10.18
C GLN A 591 6.29 -32.59 11.07
N GLU A 592 6.71 -33.47 11.97
CA GLU A 592 5.82 -34.12 12.95
C GLU A 592 5.16 -33.14 13.92
N CYS A 593 5.92 -32.19 14.45
CA CYS A 593 5.39 -31.20 15.36
C CYS A 593 4.55 -30.15 14.63
N PHE A 594 4.89 -29.80 13.38
CA PHE A 594 4.06 -28.92 12.57
C PHE A 594 2.66 -29.49 12.38
N LYS A 595 2.54 -30.75 11.98
CA LYS A 595 1.23 -31.45 11.86
C LYS A 595 0.39 -31.33 13.14
N LYS A 596 1.02 -31.59 14.29
CA LYS A 596 0.37 -31.58 15.61
C LYS A 596 0.00 -30.18 16.08
N ASP A 597 0.89 -29.21 15.88
CA ASP A 597 0.74 -27.86 16.41
C ASP A 597 -0.20 -27.02 15.54
N VAL A 598 -0.32 -27.34 14.24
CA VAL A 598 -1.27 -26.71 13.32
C VAL A 598 -2.70 -27.20 13.54
N ASP A 599 -2.87 -28.49 13.83
CA ASP A 599 -4.16 -29.12 14.13
C ASP A 599 -5.27 -28.79 13.09
N ASP A 600 -4.89 -28.74 11.81
CA ASP A 600 -5.78 -28.49 10.67
C ASP A 600 -5.62 -29.63 9.65
N PRO A 601 -6.66 -30.43 9.38
CA PRO A 601 -6.57 -31.56 8.44
C PRO A 601 -6.29 -31.12 7.00
N ASP A 602 -6.58 -29.87 6.64
CA ASP A 602 -6.28 -29.32 5.30
C ASP A 602 -4.82 -28.85 5.20
N ARG A 603 -4.05 -28.90 6.30
CA ARG A 603 -2.73 -28.31 6.40
C ARG A 603 -1.74 -29.22 7.14
N LEU A 604 -1.46 -30.35 6.51
CA LEU A 604 -0.58 -31.39 7.05
C LEU A 604 0.90 -31.07 6.82
N ASP A 605 1.27 -30.47 5.69
CA ASP A 605 2.67 -30.37 5.27
C ASP A 605 3.17 -28.93 5.17
N ILE A 606 4.49 -28.75 5.33
CA ILE A 606 5.13 -27.44 5.31
C ILE A 606 5.43 -27.05 3.86
N PRO A 607 4.94 -25.91 3.35
CA PRO A 607 5.29 -25.47 2.00
C PRO A 607 6.79 -25.19 1.88
N GLU A 608 7.43 -25.61 0.79
CA GLU A 608 8.88 -25.51 0.58
C GLU A 608 9.41 -24.11 0.88
N VAL A 609 8.72 -23.10 0.36
CA VAL A 609 9.05 -21.68 0.50
C VAL A 609 9.06 -21.19 1.96
N HIS A 610 8.39 -21.91 2.87
CA HIS A 610 8.26 -21.55 4.29
C HIS A 610 9.06 -22.46 5.23
N ILE A 611 9.80 -23.46 4.73
CA ILE A 611 10.60 -24.37 5.57
C ILE A 611 11.55 -23.60 6.48
N SER A 612 12.33 -22.67 5.93
CA SER A 612 13.28 -21.84 6.69
C SER A 612 12.59 -21.04 7.79
N PHE A 613 11.38 -20.52 7.53
CA PHE A 613 10.61 -19.77 8.51
C PHE A 613 10.22 -20.66 9.70
N TYR A 614 9.63 -21.83 9.43
CA TYR A 614 9.21 -22.73 10.50
C TYR A 614 10.41 -23.33 11.23
N PHE A 615 11.48 -23.70 10.53
CA PHE A 615 12.72 -24.16 11.16
C PHE A 615 13.26 -23.14 12.18
N THR A 616 13.37 -21.86 11.79
CA THR A 616 13.78 -20.80 12.72
C THR A 616 12.79 -20.58 13.85
N LYS A 617 11.49 -20.72 13.58
CA LYS A 617 10.46 -20.57 14.60
C LYS A 617 10.52 -21.64 15.69
N TYR A 618 10.73 -22.90 15.29
CA TYR A 618 10.79 -24.06 16.17
C TYR A 618 12.13 -24.14 16.89
N PHE A 619 13.24 -24.13 16.15
CA PHE A 619 14.57 -24.37 16.74
C PHE A 619 15.28 -23.12 17.25
N LYS A 620 14.76 -21.92 16.95
CA LYS A 620 15.44 -20.63 17.24
C LYS A 620 16.84 -20.55 16.62
N LYS A 621 17.04 -21.21 15.49
CA LYS A 621 18.28 -21.27 14.72
C LYS A 621 18.02 -20.95 13.25
N THR A 622 18.98 -20.36 12.57
CA THR A 622 18.90 -20.13 11.12
C THR A 622 19.34 -21.39 10.39
N LEU A 623 18.54 -21.85 9.42
CA LEU A 623 18.91 -22.95 8.53
C LEU A 623 20.03 -22.49 7.59
N ASN A 624 21.11 -23.27 7.49
CA ASN A 624 22.32 -22.88 6.75
C ASN A 624 22.80 -23.98 5.78
N PRO A 625 22.21 -24.10 4.59
CA PRO A 625 22.66 -25.05 3.57
C PRO A 625 24.13 -24.89 3.17
N GLN A 626 24.67 -23.67 3.25
CA GLN A 626 26.06 -23.37 2.89
C GLN A 626 27.08 -24.08 3.81
N ALA A 627 26.68 -24.49 5.01
CA ALA A 627 27.52 -25.34 5.87
C ALA A 627 27.89 -26.67 5.19
N PHE A 628 27.05 -27.16 4.27
CA PHE A 628 27.29 -28.36 3.46
C PHE A 628 27.71 -28.02 2.02
N SER A 629 28.11 -26.78 1.75
CA SER A 629 28.40 -26.26 0.41
C SER A 629 27.20 -26.30 -0.57
N LEU A 630 25.99 -26.27 -0.04
CA LEU A 630 24.74 -26.29 -0.80
C LEU A 630 24.15 -24.89 -0.96
N LYS A 631 23.32 -24.69 -1.98
CA LYS A 631 22.72 -23.37 -2.28
C LYS A 631 21.30 -23.26 -1.78
N THR A 632 20.53 -24.35 -1.86
CA THR A 632 19.10 -24.34 -1.55
C THR A 632 18.77 -25.25 -0.36
N VAL A 633 17.58 -25.04 0.22
CA VAL A 633 17.04 -25.95 1.25
C VAL A 633 16.71 -27.31 0.63
N ASN A 634 16.26 -27.32 -0.63
CA ASN A 634 15.96 -28.56 -1.35
C ASN A 634 17.20 -29.45 -1.48
N ASP A 635 18.35 -28.87 -1.86
CA ASP A 635 19.63 -29.59 -1.94
C ASP A 635 20.00 -30.22 -0.58
N LEU A 636 19.65 -29.55 0.53
CA LEU A 636 19.93 -30.04 1.88
C LEU A 636 18.99 -31.20 2.24
N VAL A 637 17.72 -31.11 1.86
CA VAL A 637 16.74 -32.19 2.04
C VAL A 637 17.13 -33.42 1.21
N ASP A 638 17.71 -33.25 0.03
CA ASP A 638 18.22 -34.37 -0.79
C ASP A 638 19.31 -35.19 -0.07
N LEU A 639 20.13 -34.56 0.78
CA LEU A 639 21.09 -35.28 1.63
C LEU A 639 20.43 -36.08 2.74
N ILE A 640 19.18 -35.74 3.10
CA ILE A 640 18.42 -36.38 4.17
C ILE A 640 17.10 -37.03 3.74
N LYS A 641 16.98 -37.39 2.47
CA LYS A 641 15.75 -37.85 1.83
C LYS A 641 15.12 -39.12 2.42
N ASP A 642 15.90 -39.94 3.11
CA ASP A 642 15.42 -41.09 3.87
C ASP A 642 14.56 -40.71 5.10
N THR A 643 14.61 -39.45 5.53
CA THR A 643 13.82 -38.94 6.68
C THR A 643 12.67 -38.04 6.29
N VAL A 644 12.90 -37.12 5.36
CA VAL A 644 11.93 -36.14 4.87
C VAL A 644 12.15 -35.94 3.38
N ILE A 645 11.08 -35.66 2.64
CA ILE A 645 11.14 -35.35 1.21
C ILE A 645 10.42 -34.05 0.91
N ILE A 646 10.87 -33.34 -0.11
CA ILE A 646 10.10 -32.26 -0.73
C ILE A 646 9.46 -32.83 -1.99
N SER A 647 8.14 -32.83 -2.06
CA SER A 647 7.38 -33.39 -3.18
C SER A 647 6.03 -32.70 -3.33
N GLY A 648 5.32 -32.99 -4.44
CA GLY A 648 4.01 -32.40 -4.75
C GLY A 648 4.09 -31.12 -5.58
N ASP A 649 2.91 -30.64 -5.97
CA ASP A 649 2.71 -29.36 -6.65
C ASP A 649 1.47 -28.67 -6.03
N PRO A 650 1.63 -27.63 -5.18
CA PRO A 650 2.89 -26.98 -4.82
C PRO A 650 3.80 -27.87 -3.94
N ALA A 651 5.12 -27.65 -4.02
CA ALA A 651 6.11 -28.44 -3.29
C ALA A 651 5.99 -28.28 -1.77
N VAL A 652 5.89 -29.40 -1.06
CA VAL A 652 5.75 -29.46 0.41
C VAL A 652 6.75 -30.44 1.03
N LEU A 653 7.22 -30.12 2.23
CA LEU A 653 8.04 -30.99 3.07
C LEU A 653 7.15 -32.02 3.77
N THR A 654 7.40 -33.30 3.49
CA THR A 654 6.67 -34.43 4.07
C THR A 654 7.64 -35.37 4.79
N ALA A 655 7.21 -35.98 5.89
CA ALA A 655 7.98 -37.03 6.53
C ALA A 655 7.99 -38.27 5.63
N ASN A 656 9.17 -38.82 5.35
CA ASN A 656 9.36 -40.02 4.54
C ASN A 656 9.47 -41.29 5.40
N MET A 657 9.04 -41.19 6.66
CA MET A 657 9.11 -42.26 7.65
C MET A 657 7.78 -42.32 8.39
N GLU A 658 7.28 -43.52 8.62
CA GLU A 658 6.08 -43.78 9.41
C GLU A 658 6.46 -44.36 10.77
N ASN A 659 5.76 -43.96 11.83
CA ASN A 659 5.83 -44.57 13.17
C ASN A 659 7.26 -44.74 13.73
N VAL A 660 7.97 -43.62 13.92
CA VAL A 660 9.32 -43.65 14.51
C VAL A 660 9.25 -43.92 16.02
N ASP A 661 9.40 -45.19 16.38
CA ASP A 661 9.37 -45.65 17.77
C ASP A 661 10.65 -45.32 18.53
N SER A 662 11.80 -45.26 17.85
CA SER A 662 13.11 -44.98 18.45
C SER A 662 13.95 -43.98 17.64
N PRO A 663 14.59 -42.98 18.28
CA PRO A 663 15.53 -42.07 17.60
C PRO A 663 16.80 -42.75 17.05
N GLU A 664 17.08 -44.00 17.43
CA GLU A 664 18.22 -44.77 16.93
C GLU A 664 18.16 -45.02 15.42
N ILE A 665 16.96 -45.00 14.82
CA ILE A 665 16.80 -45.15 13.38
C ILE A 665 17.58 -44.08 12.60
N PHE A 666 17.68 -42.86 13.14
CA PHE A 666 18.43 -41.78 12.49
C PHE A 666 19.93 -42.06 12.46
N VAL A 667 20.47 -42.74 13.47
CA VAL A 667 21.86 -43.21 13.50
C VAL A 667 22.09 -44.24 12.40
N LYS A 668 21.17 -45.22 12.26
CA LYS A 668 21.22 -46.25 11.22
C LYS A 668 21.24 -45.66 9.82
N PHE A 669 20.32 -44.74 9.51
CA PHE A 669 20.31 -44.05 8.21
C PHE A 669 21.58 -43.22 7.96
N THR A 670 22.11 -42.58 9.00
CA THR A 670 23.33 -41.78 8.88
C THR A 670 24.53 -42.66 8.56
N GLU A 671 24.66 -43.81 9.22
CA GLU A 671 25.72 -44.78 8.95
C GLU A 671 25.59 -45.42 7.56
N GLU A 672 24.37 -45.74 7.12
CA GLU A 672 24.14 -46.28 5.77
C GLU A 672 24.61 -45.29 4.70
N CYS A 673 24.18 -44.03 4.81
CA CYS A 673 24.59 -42.97 3.89
C CYS A 673 26.10 -42.71 3.96
N ARG A 674 26.72 -42.80 5.15
CA ARG A 674 28.18 -42.67 5.28
C ARG A 674 28.91 -43.81 4.58
N ARG A 675 28.47 -45.07 4.75
CA ARG A 675 29.04 -46.23 4.06
C ARG A 675 28.85 -46.17 2.55
N ASP A 676 27.72 -45.65 2.08
CA ASP A 676 27.49 -45.41 0.65
C ASP A 676 28.45 -44.34 0.09
N ARG A 677 28.56 -43.18 0.77
CA ARG A 677 29.53 -42.13 0.39
C ARG A 677 30.97 -42.66 0.35
N GLN A 678 31.35 -43.47 1.34
CA GLN A 678 32.67 -44.09 1.37
C GLN A 678 32.88 -45.03 0.18
N ARG A 679 31.90 -45.91 -0.11
CA ARG A 679 31.97 -46.83 -1.27
C ARG A 679 32.10 -46.09 -2.59
N ARG A 680 31.33 -45.02 -2.79
CA ARG A 680 31.41 -44.18 -3.99
C ARG A 680 32.75 -43.45 -4.10
N SER A 681 33.25 -42.91 -2.99
CA SER A 681 34.57 -42.29 -2.93
C SER A 681 35.68 -43.30 -3.25
N ASP A 682 35.62 -44.52 -2.71
CA ASP A 682 36.60 -45.58 -2.95
C ASP A 682 36.56 -46.08 -4.41
N ALA A 683 35.38 -46.00 -5.05
CA ALA A 683 35.19 -46.25 -6.48
C ALA A 683 35.62 -45.07 -7.39
N GLY A 684 36.15 -43.98 -6.83
CA GLY A 684 36.67 -42.83 -7.58
C GLY A 684 35.65 -41.74 -7.90
N ASP A 685 34.42 -41.81 -7.35
CA ASP A 685 33.43 -40.75 -7.47
C ASP A 685 33.70 -39.64 -6.44
N GLU A 686 34.54 -38.68 -6.83
CA GLU A 686 34.90 -37.51 -6.02
C GLU A 686 33.69 -36.62 -5.67
N THR A 687 32.55 -36.76 -6.35
CA THR A 687 31.32 -36.01 -6.03
C THR A 687 30.63 -36.53 -4.76
N ALA A 688 30.97 -37.74 -4.29
CA ALA A 688 30.44 -38.32 -3.07
C ALA A 688 31.06 -37.75 -1.77
N LYS A 689 32.17 -37.01 -1.87
CA LYS A 689 32.84 -36.38 -0.72
C LYS A 689 32.08 -35.13 -0.27
N LEU A 690 31.58 -35.17 0.96
CA LEU A 690 30.80 -34.08 1.53
C LEU A 690 31.72 -32.93 1.97
N LYS A 691 31.42 -31.70 1.54
CA LYS A 691 32.18 -30.50 1.94
C LYS A 691 31.47 -29.79 3.08
N TYR A 692 31.88 -30.10 4.30
CA TYR A 692 31.30 -29.52 5.51
C TYR A 692 32.20 -28.45 6.13
N ALA A 693 31.62 -27.29 6.39
CA ALA A 693 32.22 -26.23 7.19
C ALA A 693 31.49 -26.17 8.54
N ALA A 694 32.19 -26.56 9.61
CA ALA A 694 31.63 -26.50 10.96
C ALA A 694 31.18 -25.05 11.27
N PRO A 695 30.03 -24.87 11.95
CA PRO A 695 29.56 -23.55 12.35
C PRO A 695 30.65 -22.87 13.19
N SER A 696 31.12 -21.70 12.77
CA SER A 696 31.92 -20.87 13.65
C SER A 696 31.02 -20.45 14.82
N ALA A 697 31.52 -20.58 16.05
CA ALA A 697 30.82 -20.03 17.20
C ALA A 697 30.50 -18.57 16.89
N PRO A 698 29.26 -18.09 17.10
CA PRO A 698 28.95 -16.69 16.90
C PRO A 698 29.95 -15.91 17.76
N ALA A 699 30.75 -15.05 17.12
CA ALA A 699 31.51 -14.07 17.85
C ALA A 699 30.50 -13.32 18.71
N ILE A 700 30.58 -13.49 20.04
CA ILE A 700 29.83 -12.68 20.98
C ILE A 700 30.37 -11.26 20.75
N ARG A 701 29.72 -10.52 19.85
CA ARG A 701 29.78 -9.07 19.92
C ARG A 701 28.99 -8.74 21.18
N PRO A 702 29.59 -8.15 22.22
CA PRO A 702 28.79 -7.59 23.28
C PRO A 702 27.76 -6.68 22.61
N GLN A 703 26.48 -6.95 22.88
CA GLN A 703 25.43 -6.03 22.49
C GLN A 703 25.84 -4.67 23.04
N ALA A 704 26.15 -3.73 22.15
CA ALA A 704 26.30 -2.35 22.55
C ALA A 704 24.98 -1.96 23.24
N PRO A 705 25.02 -1.31 24.41
CA PRO A 705 23.80 -0.82 25.04
C PRO A 705 23.07 0.04 24.00
N ILE A 706 21.76 -0.21 23.91
CA ILE A 706 20.79 0.47 23.03
C ILE A 706 21.22 1.92 22.83
N GLN A 707 21.80 2.23 21.67
CA GLN A 707 22.09 3.60 21.29
C GLN A 707 20.75 4.27 21.01
N SER A 708 20.49 5.28 21.82
CA SER A 708 19.50 6.32 21.61
C SER A 708 19.57 6.87 20.18
N TRP A 709 18.42 7.41 19.75
CA TRP A 709 18.09 7.88 18.41
C TRP A 709 19.21 8.63 17.66
N PRO A 710 19.26 8.55 16.32
CA PRO A 710 20.26 9.27 15.54
C PRO A 710 20.10 10.78 15.72
N GLN A 711 21.07 11.39 16.42
CA GLN A 711 21.27 12.83 16.42
C GLN A 711 21.51 13.30 14.99
N ILE A 712 20.58 14.11 14.48
CA ILE A 712 20.70 14.87 13.24
C ILE A 712 21.98 15.70 13.33
N ARG A 713 22.97 15.41 12.47
CA ARG A 713 24.12 16.30 12.30
C ARG A 713 23.64 17.59 11.63
N PRO A 714 23.92 18.77 12.20
CA PRO A 714 23.74 20.02 11.46
C PRO A 714 24.75 20.09 10.29
N PRO A 715 24.45 20.84 9.22
CA PRO A 715 25.35 20.98 8.07
C PRO A 715 26.68 21.63 8.49
N ALA A 716 27.77 21.23 7.83
CA ALA A 716 29.10 21.78 8.07
C ALA A 716 29.10 23.31 7.88
N GLY A 717 29.40 24.06 8.94
CA GLY A 717 29.53 25.52 8.90
C GLY A 717 29.28 26.28 10.21
N PHE A 718 28.74 25.64 11.26
CA PHE A 718 28.46 26.33 12.52
C PHE A 718 29.62 26.22 13.53
N LYS A 719 30.29 27.33 13.84
CA LYS A 719 31.21 27.45 14.98
C LYS A 719 30.39 27.74 16.25
N ALA A 720 30.46 26.86 17.25
CA ALA A 720 29.90 27.11 18.58
C ALA A 720 30.86 27.96 19.45
N PRO A 721 30.36 28.86 20.31
CA PRO A 721 31.19 29.61 21.25
C PRO A 721 31.61 28.75 22.45
N GLY A 722 32.77 29.10 23.02
CA GLY A 722 33.52 28.31 23.99
C GLY A 722 32.85 28.11 25.37
N LYS A 723 33.30 27.04 26.02
CA LYS A 723 32.95 26.61 27.38
C LYS A 723 33.42 27.61 28.44
N GLY A 724 32.59 27.80 29.47
CA GLY A 724 33.03 28.30 30.77
C GLY A 724 31.89 28.53 31.75
N ALA A 725 31.59 27.54 32.60
CA ALA A 725 31.28 27.70 34.03
C ALA A 725 30.71 26.38 34.62
N ALA A 726 31.15 26.06 35.83
CA ALA A 726 30.88 24.84 36.60
C ALA A 726 29.52 24.89 37.35
N PRO A 727 29.05 23.76 37.93
CA PRO A 727 27.65 23.55 38.30
C PRO A 727 27.34 23.90 39.76
N VAL A 728 26.16 24.48 40.01
CA VAL A 728 25.55 24.52 41.35
C VAL A 728 24.03 24.44 41.23
N GLY A 729 23.41 23.56 42.02
CA GLY A 729 22.01 23.75 42.45
C GLY A 729 21.03 22.67 42.02
N THR A 730 21.00 21.57 42.79
CA THR A 730 19.83 20.69 42.91
C THR A 730 18.64 21.48 43.46
N TRP A 731 17.49 21.44 42.78
CA TRP A 731 16.22 21.89 43.34
C TRP A 731 15.16 20.80 43.19
N LYS A 732 14.68 20.33 44.35
CA LYS A 732 13.61 19.34 44.51
C LYS A 732 12.25 20.04 44.42
N GLY A 733 11.32 19.40 43.71
CA GLY A 733 9.92 19.21 44.11
C GLY A 733 9.05 20.45 44.37
N GLY A 734 8.04 20.62 43.53
CA GLY A 734 6.86 21.43 43.82
C GLY A 734 5.70 21.04 42.92
N LYS A 735 4.60 20.59 43.54
CA LYS A 735 3.28 20.32 42.94
C LYS A 735 2.83 21.45 42.02
N TRP A 736 2.22 21.12 40.88
CA TRP A 736 0.79 21.30 40.57
C TRP A 736 0.40 20.31 39.47
#